data_AF-A0A484FT82-F1
#
_entry.id   AF-A0A484FT82-F1
#
_cell.length_a   1.000
_cell.length_b   1.000
_cell.length_c   1.000
_cell.angle_alpha   90.00
_cell.angle_beta   90.00
_cell.angle_gamma   90.00
#
_symmetry.space_group_name_H-M   'P 1'
#
loop_
_entity.id
_entity.type
_entity.pdbx_description
1 polymer ?
#
loop_
_entity_poly.entity_id
_entity_poly.type
_entity_poly.pdbx_seq_one_letter_code
_entity_poly.pdbx_strand_id
1 'polypeptide(L)'
;MPSVTKSIAVTAALLAASSCAAAAPNVTAELIPGDCSVFPGYDASTGQAGPWSIQVQGAGASITGHGLTAIYSRGSTGIRWGYMAVLGKAGVAQNPLRCVNGEGIQGWVPTGVSGYTWEVLVAAEIPYDAMMMYKVNGTAIQPYSHSINGTAQAGIFLGSEGYTTWGFRREADVEQGPYWEARILGANSQDPTTGEPLFEGEITGFLKHSHPGRRVPISLESLFVCSSTPSAPLSTANMSMSMLPNVNTTAVPAVDTSLIEDLASKWPLAATALFACFAALLLQGVLKSNPMSDLPMAGTEIGDWETRRKKFLNGSARQMYLDGYRKFKERAFRITTTRSSPNIVVAPKFMEELKRLPDDFMHKKYTHVETEIDLLPHTVKTSLTPALVHLNPVLSEEVVESLRLELPQSGDWTSVKITDHLLRVVAMVSGRVFIGPELCRDEEYIDAAVNYTVDLMKAIRVISDMRPWLRRFKARNLPEVKKVERRIDAADRFLRPVVAARREAAKNPDHQKPYDMLQWIMDAQAKFGQKDDKELARYQLGISFAAIHTTSVTLTNAFYTLAAMPELIPMLREDIQQALVDSNGVFTSLAMQNMKKLDSFMKETMRYYALGNTSFTRKVLKTFTLSNGQVIPAGAIIELPVVGIYNDEEYFADHETFDALRFYKLRQSKVQHKTATKQAEVVANAQFVSVGPTSLLFGYGRHACPGRFFATNEIKMILATTLANYDIKMEDGCTERYKNLDFGSSASRPLGAQPDPEKTILMKKL
;
A
#
# COMPACT_ATOMS: atom_id res chain seq x y z
N MET A 1 -27.97 60.56 -20.92
CA MET A 1 -29.33 60.35 -21.47
C MET A 1 -29.41 58.94 -22.06
N PRO A 2 -30.58 58.29 -22.01
CA PRO A 2 -30.72 56.92 -21.49
C PRO A 2 -31.26 55.89 -22.49
N SER A 3 -31.20 54.59 -22.11
CA SER A 3 -32.19 53.52 -22.44
C SER A 3 -32.27 53.07 -23.92
N VAL A 4 -32.62 51.84 -24.36
CA VAL A 4 -33.17 50.65 -23.73
C VAL A 4 -33.27 49.49 -24.78
N THR A 5 -33.02 48.24 -24.33
CA THR A 5 -33.61 46.92 -24.74
C THR A 5 -33.44 46.30 -26.16
N LYS A 6 -32.94 45.04 -26.26
CA LYS A 6 -33.62 43.69 -26.34
C LYS A 6 -33.56 43.16 -27.80
N SER A 7 -33.40 41.89 -28.19
CA SER A 7 -33.38 40.52 -27.61
C SER A 7 -32.80 39.57 -28.70
N ILE A 8 -31.92 38.58 -28.40
CA ILE A 8 -32.14 37.08 -28.31
C ILE A 8 -32.52 36.41 -29.68
N ALA A 9 -31.99 35.27 -30.18
CA ALA A 9 -30.93 34.30 -29.83
C ALA A 9 -30.83 33.13 -30.87
N VAL A 10 -30.01 32.10 -30.54
CA VAL A 10 -30.08 30.65 -30.93
C VAL A 10 -29.41 30.25 -32.27
N THR A 11 -28.47 29.31 -32.44
CA THR A 11 -27.61 28.33 -31.69
C THR A 11 -26.47 27.92 -32.69
N ALA A 12 -25.31 27.32 -32.39
CA ALA A 12 -24.96 26.15 -31.56
C ALA A 12 -23.41 26.11 -31.42
N ALA A 13 -22.81 25.91 -30.24
CA ALA A 13 -22.61 24.66 -29.50
C ALA A 13 -21.40 23.82 -29.97
N LEU A 14 -20.30 23.87 -29.21
CA LEU A 14 -19.49 22.73 -28.74
C LEU A 14 -18.27 23.25 -27.96
N LEU A 15 -18.03 22.64 -26.79
CA LEU A 15 -16.88 22.85 -25.86
C LEU A 15 -17.04 23.95 -24.79
N ALA A 16 -17.94 23.70 -23.83
CA ALA A 16 -17.74 24.09 -22.44
C ALA A 16 -18.39 23.05 -21.54
N ALA A 17 -17.63 22.05 -21.11
CA ALA A 17 -17.90 21.36 -19.86
C ALA A 17 -17.13 22.11 -18.75
N SER A 18 -17.55 23.35 -18.50
CA SER A 18 -17.22 24.05 -17.26
C SER A 18 -18.07 23.43 -16.16
N SER A 19 -17.44 22.76 -15.21
CA SER A 19 -18.04 22.41 -13.93
C SER A 19 -18.58 23.69 -13.27
N CYS A 20 -19.90 23.85 -13.23
CA CYS A 20 -20.54 24.84 -12.37
C CYS A 20 -20.27 24.46 -10.91
N ALA A 21 -19.23 25.02 -10.31
CA ALA A 21 -19.18 25.17 -8.86
C ALA A 21 -20.10 26.35 -8.50
N ALA A 22 -21.37 26.05 -8.21
CA ALA A 22 -22.26 27.06 -7.64
C ALA A 22 -21.82 27.30 -6.19
N ALA A 23 -21.37 28.52 -5.87
CA ALA A 23 -21.22 28.94 -4.48
C ALA A 23 -22.59 28.76 -3.76
N ALA A 24 -22.58 28.20 -2.55
CA ALA A 24 -23.79 28.08 -1.75
C ALA A 24 -24.46 29.46 -1.58
N PRO A 25 -25.80 29.55 -1.64
CA PRO A 25 -26.49 30.83 -1.41
C PRO A 25 -26.15 31.37 -0.03
N ASN A 26 -26.14 32.70 0.13
CA ASN A 26 -25.87 33.36 1.41
C ASN A 26 -26.98 32.99 2.41
N VAL A 27 -26.70 32.02 3.29
CA VAL A 27 -27.65 31.45 4.25
C VAL A 27 -27.36 32.03 5.62
N THR A 28 -28.36 32.64 6.24
CA THR A 28 -28.30 32.98 7.66
C THR A 28 -28.81 31.78 8.44
N ALA A 29 -27.94 31.19 9.25
CA ALA A 29 -28.26 30.09 10.15
C ALA A 29 -28.39 30.58 11.57
N GLU A 30 -29.53 30.34 12.20
CA GLU A 30 -29.76 30.65 13.61
C GLU A 30 -29.89 29.33 14.38
N LEU A 31 -29.07 29.18 15.43
CA LEU A 31 -29.18 28.01 16.32
C LEU A 31 -30.57 28.05 16.95
N ILE A 32 -31.30 26.93 16.90
CA ILE A 32 -32.58 26.84 17.59
C ILE A 32 -32.27 26.51 19.06
N PRO A 33 -32.43 27.45 20.00
CA PRO A 33 -32.12 27.19 21.40
C PRO A 33 -33.17 26.23 21.97
N GLY A 34 -32.72 25.09 22.50
CA GLY A 34 -33.62 24.08 23.03
C GLY A 34 -32.97 22.71 23.09
N ASP A 35 -33.65 21.80 23.77
CA ASP A 35 -33.32 20.38 23.81
C ASP A 35 -33.89 19.68 22.55
N CYS A 36 -34.03 18.36 22.57
CA CYS A 36 -34.57 17.61 21.43
C CYS A 36 -36.06 17.89 21.14
N SER A 37 -36.75 18.71 21.94
CA SER A 37 -38.16 19.10 21.75
C SER A 37 -38.46 19.84 20.46
N VAL A 38 -37.42 20.41 19.83
CA VAL A 38 -37.55 21.10 18.54
C VAL A 38 -37.86 20.14 17.41
N PHE A 39 -37.48 18.86 17.52
CA PHE A 39 -37.69 17.87 16.47
C PHE A 39 -39.12 17.30 16.48
N PRO A 40 -39.75 17.12 15.30
CA PRO A 40 -41.03 16.44 15.21
C PRO A 40 -41.00 15.02 15.79
N GLY A 41 -42.04 14.64 16.52
CA GLY A 41 -42.10 13.33 17.18
C GLY A 41 -41.31 13.25 18.50
N TYR A 42 -41.05 14.39 19.13
CA TYR A 42 -40.53 14.44 20.49
C TYR A 42 -41.54 13.92 21.51
N ASP A 43 -41.05 13.05 22.40
CA ASP A 43 -41.78 12.53 23.55
C ASP A 43 -41.17 13.11 24.84
N ALA A 44 -41.94 13.96 25.50
CA ALA A 44 -41.53 14.63 26.73
C ALA A 44 -41.31 13.66 27.91
N SER A 45 -41.88 12.45 27.88
CA SER A 45 -41.71 11.46 28.94
C SER A 45 -40.37 10.73 28.87
N THR A 46 -39.83 10.55 27.66
CA THR A 46 -38.55 9.87 27.42
C THR A 46 -37.41 10.84 27.12
N GLY A 47 -37.72 12.11 26.82
CA GLY A 47 -36.73 13.12 26.42
C GLY A 47 -36.10 12.82 25.05
N GLN A 48 -36.80 12.06 24.21
CA GLN A 48 -36.30 11.60 22.92
C GLN A 48 -37.20 12.09 21.79
N ALA A 49 -36.59 12.43 20.67
CA ALA A 49 -37.30 12.60 19.41
C ALA A 49 -36.74 11.58 18.40
N GLY A 50 -37.62 10.93 17.63
CA GLY A 50 -37.26 10.00 16.54
C GLY A 50 -37.73 8.56 16.78
N PRO A 51 -37.29 7.59 15.96
CA PRO A 51 -36.30 7.68 14.87
C PRO A 51 -36.83 8.34 13.57
N TRP A 52 -35.96 9.07 12.86
CA TRP A 52 -36.23 9.66 11.54
C TRP A 52 -35.05 9.47 10.57
N SER A 53 -35.20 9.86 9.31
CA SER A 53 -34.09 9.99 8.36
C SER A 53 -33.90 11.44 7.93
N ILE A 54 -32.76 11.74 7.32
CA ILE A 54 -32.43 13.06 6.79
C ILE A 54 -32.45 13.03 5.26
N GLN A 55 -32.85 14.15 4.67
CA GLN A 55 -32.73 14.40 3.23
C GLN A 55 -31.61 15.40 2.95
N VAL A 56 -30.93 15.21 1.83
CA VAL A 56 -29.87 16.09 1.35
C VAL A 56 -30.41 17.01 0.26
N GLN A 57 -30.21 18.32 0.42
CA GLN A 57 -30.61 19.34 -0.54
C GLN A 57 -29.38 20.00 -1.16
N GLY A 58 -29.22 19.95 -2.49
CA GLY A 58 -28.09 20.57 -3.21
C GLY A 58 -28.49 21.84 -3.98
N ALA A 59 -27.51 22.47 -4.64
CA ALA A 59 -27.68 23.66 -5.48
C ALA A 59 -28.53 23.38 -6.74
N GLY A 60 -29.85 23.27 -6.57
CA GLY A 60 -30.84 23.18 -7.65
C GLY A 60 -31.73 21.94 -7.65
N ALA A 61 -31.48 20.93 -6.80
CA ALA A 61 -32.33 19.75 -6.70
C ALA A 61 -32.30 19.12 -5.29
N SER A 62 -33.44 18.58 -4.85
CA SER A 62 -33.51 17.70 -3.68
C SER A 62 -33.10 16.29 -4.10
N ILE A 63 -32.15 15.68 -3.40
CA ILE A 63 -31.78 14.28 -3.61
C ILE A 63 -32.77 13.42 -2.83
N THR A 64 -34.04 13.39 -3.26
CA THR A 64 -35.10 12.63 -2.59
C THR A 64 -34.88 11.12 -2.75
N GLY A 65 -34.89 10.39 -1.63
CA GLY A 65 -34.72 8.93 -1.58
C GLY A 65 -33.31 8.44 -1.23
N HIS A 66 -32.35 9.36 -1.08
CA HIS A 66 -30.98 9.06 -0.66
C HIS A 66 -30.76 9.63 0.75
N GLY A 67 -31.09 8.83 1.77
CA GLY A 67 -30.82 9.19 3.17
C GLY A 67 -29.34 9.04 3.54
N LEU A 68 -29.04 9.07 4.84
CA LEU A 68 -27.72 8.76 5.35
C LEU A 68 -27.59 7.27 5.68
N THR A 69 -26.48 6.68 5.24
CA THR A 69 -26.03 5.34 5.63
C THR A 69 -24.79 5.42 6.51
N ALA A 70 -24.53 4.37 7.29
CA ALA A 70 -23.33 4.27 8.11
C ALA A 70 -22.20 3.54 7.37
N ILE A 71 -21.06 4.20 7.17
CA ILE A 71 -19.81 3.63 6.67
C ILE A 71 -18.81 3.57 7.83
N TYR A 72 -18.02 2.49 7.93
CA TYR A 72 -17.22 2.26 9.15
C TYR A 72 -15.94 1.46 8.95
N SER A 73 -15.00 1.66 9.87
CA SER A 73 -13.75 0.92 9.96
C SER A 73 -13.83 -0.15 11.06
N ARG A 74 -13.54 -1.41 10.69
CA ARG A 74 -13.57 -2.56 11.61
C ARG A 74 -12.16 -2.95 12.05
N GLY A 75 -11.96 -3.01 13.36
CA GLY A 75 -10.77 -3.57 14.01
C GLY A 75 -10.99 -4.98 14.55
N SER A 76 -9.96 -5.55 15.18
CA SER A 76 -10.01 -6.86 15.83
C SER A 76 -10.96 -6.95 17.04
N THR A 77 -11.36 -5.81 17.61
CA THR A 77 -12.22 -5.71 18.80
C THR A 77 -13.62 -5.13 18.52
N GLY A 78 -13.96 -4.85 17.26
CA GLY A 78 -15.23 -4.22 16.86
C GLY A 78 -15.05 -3.03 15.93
N ILE A 79 -16.08 -2.20 15.79
CA ILE A 79 -15.99 -0.94 15.03
C ILE A 79 -15.13 0.07 15.79
N ARG A 80 -14.10 0.60 15.12
CA ARG A 80 -13.19 1.61 15.68
C ARG A 80 -13.77 3.01 15.58
N TRP A 81 -14.29 3.36 14.41
CA TRP A 81 -14.93 4.63 14.08
C TRP A 81 -15.78 4.44 12.82
N GLY A 82 -16.67 5.39 12.54
CA GLY A 82 -17.38 5.47 11.27
C GLY A 82 -17.94 6.86 11.00
N TYR A 83 -18.61 7.01 9.86
CA TYR A 83 -19.22 8.25 9.42
C TYR A 83 -20.52 8.01 8.66
N MET A 84 -21.32 9.07 8.55
CA MET A 84 -22.57 9.06 7.82
C MET A 84 -22.36 9.56 6.39
N ALA A 85 -22.86 8.83 5.40
CA ALA A 85 -22.66 9.13 3.98
C ALA A 85 -23.95 8.97 3.16
N VAL A 86 -24.01 9.59 1.99
CA VAL A 86 -25.14 9.48 1.05
C VAL A 86 -24.76 8.53 -0.09
N LEU A 87 -25.36 7.34 -0.15
CA LEU A 87 -25.11 6.39 -1.25
C LEU A 87 -25.78 6.84 -2.56
N GLY A 88 -25.06 6.74 -3.67
CA GLY A 88 -25.57 7.02 -5.02
C GLY A 88 -26.52 5.95 -5.58
N LYS A 89 -26.80 4.89 -4.82
CA LYS A 89 -27.65 3.76 -5.21
C LYS A 89 -29.03 3.88 -4.57
N ALA A 90 -30.08 3.96 -5.40
CA ALA A 90 -31.47 3.92 -4.93
C ALA A 90 -31.79 2.55 -4.29
N GLY A 91 -32.60 2.54 -3.22
CA GLY A 91 -33.09 1.31 -2.58
C GLY A 91 -32.20 0.71 -1.49
N VAL A 92 -31.12 1.37 -1.08
CA VAL A 92 -30.33 0.95 0.10
C VAL A 92 -31.02 1.43 1.38
N ALA A 93 -31.05 0.56 2.41
CA ALA A 93 -31.60 0.88 3.72
C ALA A 93 -30.84 2.06 4.34
N GLN A 94 -31.59 3.09 4.74
CA GLN A 94 -31.05 4.28 5.37
C GLN A 94 -31.04 4.11 6.87
N ASN A 95 -29.96 4.56 7.51
CA ASN A 95 -29.79 4.45 8.94
C ASN A 95 -30.59 5.58 9.61
N PRO A 96 -31.53 5.26 10.53
CA PRO A 96 -32.28 6.29 11.21
C PRO A 96 -31.39 7.08 12.18
N LEU A 97 -31.83 8.30 12.46
CA LEU A 97 -31.29 9.22 13.45
C LEU A 97 -32.33 9.46 14.54
N ARG A 98 -31.86 9.80 15.73
CA ARG A 98 -32.68 10.30 16.84
C ARG A 98 -31.97 11.43 17.57
N CYS A 99 -32.70 12.18 18.38
CA CYS A 99 -32.13 13.15 19.31
C CYS A 99 -32.52 12.73 20.73
N VAL A 100 -31.55 12.74 21.65
CA VAL A 100 -31.77 12.44 23.07
C VAL A 100 -31.29 13.63 23.92
N ASN A 101 -32.16 14.12 24.81
CA ASN A 101 -31.83 15.23 25.70
C ASN A 101 -30.58 14.94 26.52
N GLY A 102 -29.61 15.86 26.50
CA GLY A 102 -28.33 15.71 27.21
C GLY A 102 -27.26 14.87 26.48
N GLU A 103 -27.63 14.10 25.45
CA GLU A 103 -26.69 13.28 24.66
C GLU A 103 -26.51 13.78 23.22
N GLY A 104 -27.51 14.48 22.67
CA GLY A 104 -27.47 15.07 21.33
C GLY A 104 -28.02 14.17 20.23
N ILE A 105 -27.58 14.43 18.99
CA ILE A 105 -28.04 13.70 17.80
C ILE A 105 -27.26 12.38 17.66
N GLN A 106 -27.98 11.28 17.50
CA GLN A 106 -27.43 9.93 17.40
C GLN A 106 -27.82 9.27 16.09
N GLY A 107 -26.94 8.42 15.56
CA GLY A 107 -27.19 7.56 14.41
C GLY A 107 -27.31 6.09 14.80
N TRP A 108 -28.20 5.36 14.13
CA TRP A 108 -28.34 3.91 14.28
C TRP A 108 -27.28 3.20 13.43
N VAL A 109 -26.20 2.76 14.06
CA VAL A 109 -25.01 2.25 13.38
C VAL A 109 -24.75 0.78 13.73
N PRO A 110 -24.11 0.00 12.85
CA PRO A 110 -23.81 -1.40 13.17
C PRO A 110 -22.87 -1.51 14.37
N THR A 111 -22.84 -2.65 15.05
CA THR A 111 -21.91 -2.87 16.20
C THR A 111 -20.60 -3.57 15.79
N GLY A 112 -20.52 -4.08 14.57
CA GLY A 112 -19.40 -4.89 14.08
C GLY A 112 -19.55 -6.40 14.32
N VAL A 113 -20.66 -6.82 14.94
CA VAL A 113 -21.23 -8.19 14.96
C VAL A 113 -22.64 -8.15 14.34
N SER A 114 -23.46 -9.20 14.42
CA SER A 114 -24.88 -9.12 14.04
C SER A 114 -25.63 -8.21 15.02
N GLY A 115 -25.83 -6.93 14.67
CA GLY A 115 -26.59 -5.98 15.50
C GLY A 115 -26.32 -4.51 15.17
N TYR A 116 -27.11 -3.63 15.79
CA TYR A 116 -27.02 -2.18 15.65
C TYR A 116 -27.16 -1.50 17.02
N THR A 117 -26.58 -0.31 17.17
CA THR A 117 -26.65 0.52 18.38
C THR A 117 -26.75 1.99 18.01
N TRP A 118 -27.21 2.82 18.94
CA TRP A 118 -27.21 4.27 18.81
C TRP A 118 -25.86 4.82 19.24
N GLU A 119 -25.24 5.64 18.38
CA GLU A 119 -23.97 6.34 18.67
C GLU A 119 -24.15 7.84 18.41
N VAL A 120 -23.53 8.67 19.25
CA VAL A 120 -23.55 10.14 19.09
C VAL A 120 -22.79 10.53 17.83
N LEU A 121 -23.40 11.41 17.03
CA LEU A 121 -22.80 11.99 15.83
C LEU A 121 -22.13 13.31 16.17
N VAL A 122 -20.91 13.48 15.67
CA VAL A 122 -20.10 14.69 15.84
C VAL A 122 -19.52 15.14 14.49
N ALA A 123 -19.21 16.42 14.35
CA ALA A 123 -18.32 16.90 13.30
C ALA A 123 -16.87 16.73 13.79
N ALA A 124 -16.04 15.99 13.05
CA ALA A 124 -14.68 15.64 13.47
C ALA A 124 -13.83 16.89 13.81
N GLU A 125 -12.96 16.79 14.83
CA GLU A 125 -12.20 17.89 15.45
C GLU A 125 -11.04 18.46 14.59
N ILE A 126 -11.17 18.48 13.25
CA ILE A 126 -10.13 18.94 12.33
C ILE A 126 -10.74 19.94 11.32
N PRO A 127 -10.20 21.17 11.20
CA PRO A 127 -10.90 22.31 10.57
C PRO A 127 -11.13 22.19 9.05
N TYR A 128 -10.43 21.30 8.35
CA TYR A 128 -10.59 21.10 6.90
C TYR A 128 -11.43 19.87 6.52
N ASP A 129 -11.35 18.78 7.28
CA ASP A 129 -12.09 17.54 6.98
C ASP A 129 -13.48 17.51 7.63
N ALA A 130 -13.64 18.02 8.85
CA ALA A 130 -14.90 18.25 9.59
C ALA A 130 -16.10 17.33 9.24
N MET A 131 -15.84 16.02 9.10
CA MET A 131 -16.81 15.04 8.62
C MET A 131 -17.84 14.69 9.70
N MET A 132 -19.06 14.30 9.31
CA MET A 132 -20.05 13.75 10.24
C MET A 132 -19.69 12.32 10.65
N MET A 133 -19.12 12.15 11.84
CA MET A 133 -18.53 10.90 12.35
C MET A 133 -19.16 10.41 13.66
N TYR A 134 -18.84 9.18 14.04
CA TYR A 134 -19.15 8.59 15.35
C TYR A 134 -17.97 7.78 15.91
N LYS A 135 -17.93 7.60 17.24
CA LYS A 135 -16.80 7.00 18.00
C LYS A 135 -15.47 7.73 17.83
N VAL A 136 -15.52 9.03 17.56
CA VAL A 136 -14.37 9.93 17.48
C VAL A 136 -14.67 11.20 18.28
N ASN A 137 -13.63 11.97 18.63
CA ASN A 137 -13.82 13.29 19.20
C ASN A 137 -14.23 14.29 18.11
N GLY A 138 -15.09 15.24 18.49
CA GLY A 138 -15.61 16.23 17.57
C GLY A 138 -16.60 17.17 18.23
N THR A 139 -17.11 18.12 17.45
CA THR A 139 -18.09 19.11 17.87
C THR A 139 -19.50 18.58 17.67
N ALA A 140 -20.41 18.92 18.58
CA ALA A 140 -21.77 18.38 18.56
C ALA A 140 -22.54 18.84 17.32
N ILE A 141 -23.32 17.96 16.72
CA ILE A 141 -24.29 18.33 15.68
C ILE A 141 -25.55 18.88 16.35
N GLN A 142 -26.01 20.06 15.90
CA GLN A 142 -27.09 20.83 16.50
C GLN A 142 -28.16 21.23 15.47
N PRO A 143 -29.40 21.52 15.91
CA PRO A 143 -30.48 21.98 15.06
C PRO A 143 -30.42 23.51 14.79
N TYR A 144 -30.63 23.89 13.55
CA TYR A 144 -30.65 25.27 13.08
C TYR A 144 -31.90 25.56 12.25
N SER A 145 -32.34 26.82 12.28
CA SER A 145 -33.28 27.39 11.32
C SER A 145 -32.47 28.13 10.24
N HIS A 146 -32.96 28.08 9.00
CA HIS A 146 -32.31 28.79 7.87
C HIS A 146 -33.20 29.93 7.39
N SER A 147 -32.58 31.04 7.01
CA SER A 147 -33.19 32.01 6.10
C SER A 147 -32.26 32.23 4.90
N ILE A 148 -32.84 32.19 3.70
CA ILE A 148 -32.12 32.45 2.45
C ILE A 148 -32.64 33.79 1.94
N ASN A 149 -31.75 34.79 1.81
CA ASN A 149 -32.11 36.16 1.41
C ASN A 149 -33.28 36.75 2.22
N GLY A 150 -33.30 36.50 3.55
CA GLY A 150 -34.35 37.00 4.46
C GLY A 150 -35.66 36.20 4.44
N THR A 151 -35.78 35.15 3.62
CA THR A 151 -36.95 34.26 3.60
C THR A 151 -36.69 33.00 4.41
N ALA A 152 -37.46 32.78 5.47
CA ALA A 152 -37.36 31.59 6.32
C ALA A 152 -37.61 30.32 5.51
N GLN A 153 -36.70 29.35 5.64
CA GLN A 153 -36.81 28.04 5.01
C GLN A 153 -37.54 27.10 5.95
N ALA A 154 -38.57 26.42 5.45
CA ALA A 154 -39.34 25.48 6.25
C ALA A 154 -38.49 24.25 6.63
N GLY A 155 -38.46 23.88 7.92
CA GLY A 155 -37.82 22.66 8.44
C GLY A 155 -36.65 22.92 9.39
N ILE A 156 -36.07 21.84 9.90
CA ILE A 156 -34.92 21.87 10.81
C ILE A 156 -33.69 21.37 10.05
N PHE A 157 -32.62 22.14 10.13
CA PHE A 157 -31.36 21.85 9.46
C PHE A 157 -30.31 21.43 10.48
N LEU A 158 -29.39 20.56 10.08
CA LEU A 158 -28.28 20.15 10.95
C LEU A 158 -27.02 20.95 10.64
N GLY A 159 -26.33 21.34 11.70
CA GLY A 159 -25.09 22.09 11.63
C GLY A 159 -24.23 21.87 12.87
N SER A 160 -23.13 22.60 12.97
CA SER A 160 -22.23 22.62 14.11
C SER A 160 -21.47 23.93 14.12
N GLU A 161 -21.21 24.47 15.32
CA GLU A 161 -20.46 25.70 15.54
C GLU A 161 -20.96 26.93 14.74
N GLY A 162 -22.26 27.00 14.47
CA GLY A 162 -22.88 28.11 13.73
C GLY A 162 -22.87 27.95 12.21
N TYR A 163 -22.28 26.85 11.71
CA TYR A 163 -22.27 26.51 10.29
C TYR A 163 -23.34 25.45 10.00
N THR A 164 -23.94 25.52 8.82
CA THR A 164 -24.99 24.56 8.40
C THR A 164 -24.87 24.15 6.94
N THR A 165 -23.91 24.71 6.21
CA THR A 165 -23.58 24.30 4.85
C THR A 165 -22.68 23.08 4.91
N TRP A 166 -23.03 22.04 4.17
CA TRP A 166 -22.26 20.81 4.07
C TRP A 166 -21.64 20.69 2.67
N GLY A 167 -20.37 20.31 2.64
CA GLY A 167 -19.66 19.87 1.44
C GLY A 167 -19.86 18.38 1.25
N PHE A 168 -20.26 18.00 0.04
CA PHE A 168 -20.49 16.62 -0.37
C PHE A 168 -19.43 16.24 -1.40
N ARG A 169 -18.47 15.41 -0.97
CA ARG A 169 -17.43 14.88 -1.85
C ARG A 169 -17.80 13.49 -2.32
N ARG A 170 -17.77 13.24 -3.63
CA ARG A 170 -18.06 11.93 -4.20
C ARG A 170 -16.83 11.03 -4.12
N GLU A 171 -16.98 9.89 -3.48
CA GLU A 171 -15.99 8.82 -3.53
C GLU A 171 -16.46 7.70 -4.46
N ALA A 172 -15.57 7.26 -5.35
CA ALA A 172 -15.90 6.34 -6.43
C ALA A 172 -15.52 4.88 -6.17
N ASP A 173 -14.88 4.55 -5.02
CA ASP A 173 -14.18 3.27 -4.89
C ASP A 173 -14.40 2.57 -3.52
N VAL A 174 -15.43 1.71 -3.47
CA VAL A 174 -15.76 0.80 -2.34
C VAL A 174 -16.78 -0.27 -2.78
N GLU A 175 -16.75 -1.43 -2.11
CA GLU A 175 -17.65 -2.58 -2.28
C GLU A 175 -19.17 -2.27 -2.29
N GLN A 176 -19.58 -1.11 -1.76
CA GLN A 176 -20.98 -0.71 -1.58
C GLN A 176 -21.52 0.25 -2.67
N GLY A 177 -20.68 0.64 -3.64
CA GLY A 177 -20.99 1.60 -4.70
C GLY A 177 -20.61 3.05 -4.35
N PRO A 178 -20.71 3.99 -5.31
CA PRO A 178 -20.29 5.37 -5.09
C PRO A 178 -21.14 6.03 -4.00
N TYR A 179 -20.51 6.75 -3.09
CA TYR A 179 -21.18 7.51 -2.03
C TYR A 179 -20.64 8.94 -1.96
N TRP A 180 -21.35 9.78 -1.24
CA TRP A 180 -20.98 11.15 -0.95
C TRP A 180 -20.70 11.33 0.54
N GLU A 181 -19.51 11.80 0.85
CA GLU A 181 -19.07 12.15 2.21
C GLU A 181 -19.53 13.54 2.55
N ALA A 182 -20.14 13.72 3.72
CA ALA A 182 -20.60 15.01 4.19
C ALA A 182 -19.62 15.60 5.22
N ARG A 183 -19.07 16.78 4.91
CA ARG A 183 -18.30 17.60 5.85
C ARG A 183 -18.95 18.96 6.06
N ILE A 184 -18.80 19.53 7.24
CA ILE A 184 -19.32 20.86 7.51
C ILE A 184 -18.37 21.93 6.97
N LEU A 185 -18.92 22.97 6.31
CA LEU A 185 -18.16 24.06 5.72
C LEU A 185 -18.24 25.29 6.62
N GLY A 186 -17.23 25.44 7.48
CA GLY A 186 -17.06 26.56 8.40
C GLY A 186 -15.82 27.43 8.12
N ALA A 187 -15.45 28.25 9.10
CA ALA A 187 -14.21 29.01 9.03
C ALA A 187 -13.02 28.04 8.96
N ASN A 188 -12.18 28.21 7.94
CA ASN A 188 -11.02 27.36 7.62
C ASN A 188 -11.33 26.01 6.94
N SER A 189 -12.54 25.83 6.41
CA SER A 189 -12.89 24.65 5.61
C SER A 189 -12.41 24.72 4.15
N GLN A 190 -11.54 25.68 3.81
CA GLN A 190 -10.88 25.75 2.52
C GLN A 190 -9.97 24.54 2.34
N ASP A 191 -9.85 24.04 1.11
CA ASP A 191 -8.90 22.99 0.78
C ASP A 191 -7.49 23.46 1.10
N PRO A 192 -6.78 22.83 2.07
CA PRO A 192 -5.45 23.26 2.48
C PRO A 192 -4.40 23.11 1.36
N THR A 193 -4.74 22.41 0.28
CA THR A 193 -3.88 22.16 -0.88
C THR A 193 -4.01 23.28 -1.93
N THR A 194 -5.21 23.81 -2.14
CA THR A 194 -5.51 24.76 -3.23
C THR A 194 -5.89 26.15 -2.72
N GLY A 195 -6.31 26.26 -1.46
CA GLY A 195 -6.89 27.48 -0.88
C GLY A 195 -8.33 27.73 -1.30
N GLU A 196 -8.91 26.86 -2.13
CA GLU A 196 -10.28 27.01 -2.62
C GLU A 196 -11.29 26.66 -1.52
N PRO A 197 -12.50 27.26 -1.50
CA PRO A 197 -13.52 26.96 -0.50
C PRO A 197 -14.02 25.50 -0.51
N LEU A 198 -13.86 24.80 -1.63
CA LEU A 198 -14.33 23.43 -1.87
C LEU A 198 -13.20 22.57 -2.44
N PHE A 199 -13.23 21.27 -2.15
CA PHE A 199 -12.38 20.29 -2.81
C PHE A 199 -12.80 20.09 -4.28
N GLU A 200 -11.89 19.59 -5.12
CA GLU A 200 -12.19 19.26 -6.52
C GLU A 200 -13.35 18.24 -6.61
N GLY A 201 -14.42 18.59 -7.34
CA GLY A 201 -15.60 17.74 -7.50
C GLY A 201 -16.58 17.74 -6.31
N GLU A 202 -16.32 18.54 -5.28
CA GLU A 202 -17.22 18.70 -4.15
C GLU A 202 -18.40 19.63 -4.49
N ILE A 203 -19.59 19.25 -4.04
CA ILE A 203 -20.81 20.07 -4.19
C ILE A 203 -21.32 20.50 -2.82
N THR A 204 -21.95 21.66 -2.72
CA THR A 204 -22.53 22.14 -1.46
C THR A 204 -24.00 21.78 -1.34
N GLY A 205 -24.44 21.53 -0.11
CA GLY A 205 -25.84 21.32 0.21
C GLY A 205 -26.16 21.47 1.70
N PHE A 206 -27.38 21.09 2.06
CA PHE A 206 -27.89 21.14 3.42
C PHE A 206 -28.48 19.78 3.84
N LEU A 207 -28.32 19.45 5.12
CA LEU A 207 -28.94 18.29 5.75
C LEU A 207 -30.23 18.74 6.45
N LYS A 208 -31.38 18.25 5.98
CA LYS A 208 -32.71 18.64 6.46
C LYS A 208 -33.47 17.45 7.05
N HIS A 209 -34.07 17.64 8.23
CA HIS A 209 -34.95 16.65 8.83
C HIS A 209 -36.13 16.32 7.91
N SER A 210 -36.39 15.03 7.68
CA SER A 210 -37.51 14.56 6.85
C SER A 210 -38.67 14.06 7.71
N HIS A 211 -39.91 14.47 7.40
CA HIS A 211 -41.09 14.06 8.15
C HIS A 211 -41.63 12.71 7.64
N PRO A 212 -41.79 11.69 8.50
CA PRO A 212 -42.40 10.41 8.10
C PRO A 212 -43.93 10.56 8.11
N GLY A 213 -44.54 10.99 7.00
CA GLY A 213 -46.01 10.98 6.95
C GLY A 213 -46.75 11.83 5.91
N ARG A 214 -46.10 12.69 5.14
CA ARG A 214 -46.79 13.44 4.07
C ARG A 214 -46.06 13.29 2.73
N ARG A 215 -46.53 12.36 1.89
CA ARG A 215 -46.51 12.61 0.44
C ARG A 215 -47.49 13.75 0.22
N VAL A 216 -47.01 14.99 0.13
CA VAL A 216 -47.86 16.09 -0.33
C VAL A 216 -47.97 15.93 -1.84
N PRO A 217 -49.16 15.70 -2.41
CA PRO A 217 -49.39 15.92 -3.82
C PRO A 217 -49.48 17.44 -4.00
N ILE A 218 -48.51 18.05 -4.68
CA ILE A 218 -48.67 19.41 -5.18
C ILE A 218 -49.15 19.29 -6.63
N SER A 219 -50.31 19.92 -6.88
CA SER A 219 -51.02 19.99 -8.14
C SER A 219 -50.15 20.57 -9.26
N LEU A 220 -50.17 19.89 -10.40
CA LEU A 220 -49.86 20.44 -11.71
C LEU A 220 -50.85 21.56 -12.03
N GLU A 221 -50.40 22.81 -11.96
CA GLU A 221 -50.83 23.89 -12.86
C GLU A 221 -49.94 25.12 -12.65
N SER A 222 -48.79 25.12 -13.31
CA SER A 222 -48.11 26.31 -13.88
C SER A 222 -46.74 25.93 -14.43
N LEU A 223 -46.68 24.88 -15.27
CA LEU A 223 -45.53 24.62 -16.14
C LEU A 223 -46.06 24.09 -17.48
N PHE A 224 -46.13 24.97 -18.47
CA PHE A 224 -46.24 24.56 -19.87
C PHE A 224 -44.95 23.82 -20.28
N VAL A 225 -45.07 22.49 -20.29
CA VAL A 225 -44.81 21.54 -21.39
C VAL A 225 -43.71 21.88 -22.41
N CYS A 226 -42.75 20.95 -22.56
CA CYS A 226 -42.60 20.24 -23.84
C CYS A 226 -42.19 18.78 -23.60
N SER A 227 -43.16 17.90 -23.82
CA SER A 227 -43.12 16.43 -23.82
C SER A 227 -42.76 15.89 -25.21
N SER A 228 -42.32 14.64 -25.24
CA SER A 228 -41.92 13.89 -26.44
C SER A 228 -43.06 13.05 -27.06
N THR A 229 -43.12 13.12 -28.41
CA THR A 229 -43.63 12.14 -29.42
C THR A 229 -45.13 11.90 -29.61
N PRO A 230 -45.53 11.60 -30.87
CA PRO A 230 -46.18 10.31 -31.15
C PRO A 230 -45.78 9.60 -32.48
N SER A 231 -46.33 8.39 -32.62
CA SER A 231 -46.06 7.18 -33.40
C SER A 231 -46.43 7.06 -34.91
N ALA A 232 -45.62 6.25 -35.64
CA ALA A 232 -45.88 5.17 -36.65
C ALA A 232 -46.61 5.46 -38.00
N PRO A 233 -46.53 4.61 -39.08
CA PRO A 233 -45.91 3.28 -39.23
C PRO A 233 -45.06 3.03 -40.53
N LEU A 234 -44.58 1.77 -40.66
CA LEU A 234 -43.81 1.15 -41.76
C LEU A 234 -44.51 1.13 -43.13
N SER A 235 -43.72 1.20 -44.22
CA SER A 235 -43.91 0.35 -45.42
C SER A 235 -42.66 0.30 -46.31
N THR A 236 -42.53 -0.86 -46.95
CA THR A 236 -41.51 -1.48 -47.79
C THR A 236 -41.09 -0.73 -49.07
N ALA A 237 -39.85 -0.93 -49.53
CA ALA A 237 -39.56 -1.54 -50.85
C ALA A 237 -38.05 -1.64 -51.15
N ASN A 238 -37.63 -2.84 -51.55
CA ASN A 238 -36.44 -3.09 -52.37
C ASN A 238 -36.59 -2.41 -53.74
N MET A 239 -35.50 -1.93 -54.35
CA MET A 239 -35.32 -2.12 -55.79
C MET A 239 -33.87 -1.91 -56.25
N SER A 240 -33.46 -2.83 -57.13
CA SER A 240 -32.19 -2.96 -57.81
C SER A 240 -32.04 -2.04 -59.03
N MET A 241 -30.78 -1.68 -59.31
CA MET A 241 -30.11 -1.74 -60.62
C MET A 241 -30.84 -1.18 -61.86
N SER A 242 -30.35 -0.06 -62.41
CA SER A 242 -29.74 0.05 -63.76
C SER A 242 -29.89 1.44 -64.42
N MET A 243 -28.91 1.71 -65.28
CA MET A 243 -28.87 2.65 -66.41
C MET A 243 -28.46 4.12 -66.19
N LEU A 244 -27.25 4.40 -66.69
CA LEU A 244 -26.81 5.66 -67.30
C LEU A 244 -27.68 5.98 -68.55
N PRO A 245 -27.80 7.26 -68.98
CA PRO A 245 -26.82 7.80 -69.93
C PRO A 245 -26.44 9.29 -69.77
N ASN A 246 -25.25 9.58 -70.34
CA ASN A 246 -24.66 10.81 -70.85
C ASN A 246 -25.57 12.06 -71.03
N VAL A 247 -25.02 13.26 -70.79
CA VAL A 247 -24.41 14.14 -71.82
C VAL A 247 -23.87 15.43 -71.15
N ASN A 248 -22.70 15.87 -71.66
CA ASN A 248 -21.93 17.07 -71.35
C ASN A 248 -22.72 18.39 -71.23
N THR A 249 -22.29 19.27 -70.31
CA THR A 249 -21.77 20.61 -70.69
C THR A 249 -20.98 21.25 -69.56
N THR A 250 -19.85 21.83 -69.94
CA THR A 250 -18.81 22.47 -69.12
C THR A 250 -19.21 23.87 -68.67
N ALA A 251 -19.15 24.14 -67.36
CA ALA A 251 -18.95 25.48 -66.81
C ALA A 251 -18.10 25.37 -65.52
N VAL A 252 -16.94 26.02 -65.52
CA VAL A 252 -16.03 26.11 -64.36
C VAL A 252 -16.59 27.18 -63.40
N PRO A 253 -16.77 26.93 -62.10
CA PRO A 253 -17.02 28.01 -61.15
C PRO A 253 -15.69 28.61 -60.69
N ALA A 254 -15.66 29.94 -60.59
CA ALA A 254 -14.55 30.71 -60.04
C ALA A 254 -14.23 30.25 -58.60
N VAL A 255 -12.94 30.15 -58.29
CA VAL A 255 -12.45 29.89 -56.92
C VAL A 255 -12.69 31.14 -56.09
N ASP A 256 -13.49 31.00 -55.04
CA ASP A 256 -13.82 32.05 -54.08
C ASP A 256 -12.57 32.38 -53.22
N THR A 257 -11.90 33.49 -53.55
CA THR A 257 -10.68 33.96 -52.89
C THR A 257 -10.93 34.62 -51.53
N SER A 258 -12.19 34.84 -51.16
CA SER A 258 -12.58 35.51 -49.92
C SER A 258 -12.13 34.75 -48.66
N LEU A 259 -12.11 33.42 -48.72
CA LEU A 259 -11.73 32.55 -47.61
C LEU A 259 -10.22 32.58 -47.32
N ILE A 260 -9.41 32.81 -48.35
CA ILE A 260 -7.94 32.91 -48.24
C ILE A 260 -7.55 34.27 -47.67
N GLU A 261 -8.23 35.34 -48.07
CA GLU A 261 -8.01 36.70 -47.53
C GLU A 261 -8.47 36.82 -46.07
N ASP A 262 -9.59 36.19 -45.70
CA ASP A 262 -10.08 36.18 -44.33
C ASP A 262 -9.19 35.35 -43.39
N LEU A 263 -8.61 34.23 -43.88
CA LEU A 263 -7.57 33.48 -43.14
C LEU A 263 -6.27 34.28 -43.00
N ALA A 264 -5.84 34.96 -44.06
CA ALA A 264 -4.60 35.74 -44.06
C ALA A 264 -4.68 36.94 -43.10
N SER A 265 -5.84 37.58 -42.98
CA SER A 265 -6.05 38.72 -42.08
C SER A 265 -6.11 38.33 -40.59
N LYS A 266 -6.55 37.10 -40.29
CA LYS A 266 -6.70 36.59 -38.91
C LYS A 266 -5.48 35.78 -38.42
N TRP A 267 -4.59 35.37 -39.32
CA TRP A 267 -3.36 34.63 -38.98
C TRP A 267 -2.40 35.35 -38.02
N PRO A 268 -2.17 36.68 -38.12
CA PRO A 268 -1.29 37.40 -37.17
C PRO A 268 -1.83 37.38 -35.73
N LEU A 269 -3.16 37.44 -35.58
CA LEU A 269 -3.85 37.36 -34.28
C LEU A 269 -3.79 35.94 -33.71
N ALA A 270 -3.97 34.92 -34.54
CA ALA A 270 -3.82 33.53 -34.13
C ALA A 270 -2.37 33.20 -33.73
N ALA A 271 -1.39 33.67 -34.50
CA ALA A 271 0.03 33.46 -34.23
C ALA A 271 0.50 34.16 -32.95
N THR A 272 0.02 35.39 -32.68
CA THR A 272 0.31 36.11 -31.43
C THR A 272 -0.36 35.45 -30.23
N ALA A 273 -1.60 34.97 -30.34
CA ALA A 273 -2.26 34.21 -29.29
C ALA A 273 -1.53 32.89 -28.99
N LEU A 274 -1.10 32.15 -30.02
CA LEU A 274 -0.31 30.93 -29.86
C LEU A 274 1.06 31.20 -29.22
N PHE A 275 1.73 32.27 -29.62
CA PHE A 275 3.00 32.68 -29.02
C PHE A 275 2.82 33.12 -27.56
N ALA A 276 1.76 33.87 -27.23
CA ALA A 276 1.45 34.25 -25.86
C ALA A 276 1.12 33.04 -24.99
N CYS A 277 0.34 32.08 -25.50
CA CYS A 277 0.08 30.81 -24.81
C CYS A 277 1.37 29.99 -24.61
N PHE A 278 2.23 29.91 -25.62
CA PHE A 278 3.51 29.20 -25.52
C PHE A 278 4.47 29.89 -24.54
N ALA A 279 4.56 31.22 -24.57
CA ALA A 279 5.34 32.02 -23.65
C ALA A 279 4.80 31.91 -22.21
N ALA A 280 3.48 31.89 -22.01
CA ALA A 280 2.85 31.67 -20.72
C ALA A 280 3.12 30.26 -20.17
N LEU A 281 3.07 29.23 -21.02
CA LEU A 281 3.43 27.86 -20.65
C LEU A 281 4.93 27.73 -20.31
N LEU A 282 5.81 28.41 -21.05
CA LEU A 282 7.23 28.49 -20.74
C LEU A 282 7.49 29.25 -19.44
N LEU A 283 6.84 30.40 -19.22
CA LEU A 283 6.94 31.15 -17.96
C LEU A 283 6.44 30.33 -16.77
N GLN A 284 5.32 29.61 -16.91
CA GLN A 284 4.83 28.70 -15.87
C GLN A 284 5.80 27.55 -15.58
N GLY A 285 6.52 27.06 -16.60
CA GLY A 285 7.55 26.05 -16.45
C GLY A 285 8.83 26.56 -15.78
N VAL A 286 9.20 27.83 -16.00
CA VAL A 286 10.42 28.46 -15.47
C VAL A 286 10.20 29.07 -14.07
N LEU A 287 9.00 29.57 -13.77
CA LEU A 287 8.67 30.23 -12.49
C LEU A 287 8.17 29.26 -11.41
N LYS A 288 7.79 28.02 -11.74
CA LYS A 288 7.53 27.00 -10.71
C LYS A 288 8.85 26.64 -10.02
N SER A 289 8.96 26.96 -8.72
CA SER A 289 10.05 26.47 -7.89
C SER A 289 10.12 24.95 -8.03
N ASN A 290 11.28 24.42 -8.41
CA ASN A 290 11.46 22.98 -8.52
C ASN A 290 11.69 22.43 -7.10
N PRO A 291 10.73 21.76 -6.44
CA PRO A 291 10.89 21.29 -5.06
C PRO A 291 12.09 20.33 -4.89
N MET A 292 12.61 19.78 -5.99
CA MET A 292 13.83 18.96 -5.98
C MET A 292 15.12 19.80 -5.84
N SER A 293 15.09 21.13 -5.93
CA SER A 293 16.27 21.99 -5.74
C SER A 293 16.80 21.95 -4.32
N ASP A 294 15.90 21.85 -3.34
CA ASP A 294 16.21 21.93 -1.91
C ASP A 294 16.72 20.60 -1.33
N LEU A 295 16.67 19.56 -2.16
CA LEU A 295 17.22 18.25 -1.88
C LEU A 295 18.61 18.13 -2.52
N PRO A 296 19.70 18.11 -1.73
CA PRO A 296 21.03 17.95 -2.29
C PRO A 296 21.17 16.61 -3.01
N MET A 297 22.04 16.56 -4.03
CA MET A 297 22.28 15.35 -4.81
C MET A 297 23.57 14.68 -4.33
N ALA A 298 23.50 13.39 -3.97
CA ALA A 298 24.67 12.60 -3.65
C ALA A 298 25.43 12.18 -4.91
N GLY A 299 26.77 12.24 -4.86
CA GLY A 299 27.63 11.77 -5.93
C GLY A 299 27.73 12.72 -7.14
N THR A 300 27.53 14.02 -6.95
CA THR A 300 27.71 15.02 -8.03
C THR A 300 29.14 15.02 -8.57
N GLU A 301 30.12 14.69 -7.73
CA GLU A 301 31.53 14.49 -8.07
C GLU A 301 31.78 13.33 -9.04
N ILE A 302 30.83 12.38 -9.19
CA ILE A 302 30.97 11.22 -10.07
C ILE A 302 30.76 11.61 -11.55
N GLY A 303 30.10 12.73 -11.82
CA GLY A 303 29.86 13.22 -13.19
C GLY A 303 28.38 13.40 -13.51
N ASP A 304 27.97 13.09 -14.73
CA ASP A 304 26.59 13.23 -15.18
C ASP A 304 25.66 12.10 -14.67
N TRP A 305 24.38 12.14 -15.05
CA TRP A 305 23.40 11.13 -14.61
C TRP A 305 23.76 9.71 -15.09
N GLU A 306 24.22 9.55 -16.34
CA GLU A 306 24.51 8.22 -16.88
C GLU A 306 25.76 7.62 -16.24
N THR A 307 26.78 8.45 -15.95
CA THR A 307 27.99 8.03 -15.24
C THR A 307 27.67 7.57 -13.82
N ARG A 308 26.85 8.35 -13.08
CA ARG A 308 26.33 7.92 -11.76
C ARG A 308 25.52 6.62 -11.86
N ARG A 309 24.61 6.51 -12.83
CA ARG A 309 23.78 5.31 -13.02
C ARG A 309 24.64 4.07 -13.31
N LYS A 310 25.67 4.19 -14.17
CA LYS A 310 26.60 3.09 -14.44
C LYS A 310 27.40 2.70 -13.21
N LYS A 311 27.92 3.68 -12.45
CA LYS A 311 28.64 3.42 -11.19
C LYS A 311 27.73 2.71 -10.16
N PHE A 312 26.47 3.15 -10.06
CA PHE A 312 25.45 2.49 -9.24
C PHE A 312 25.21 1.03 -9.65
N LEU A 313 25.10 0.75 -10.95
CA LEU A 313 24.91 -0.60 -11.50
C LEU A 313 26.13 -1.49 -11.33
N ASN A 314 27.34 -0.94 -11.41
CA ASN A 314 28.61 -1.66 -11.33
C ASN A 314 29.10 -1.90 -9.89
N GLY A 315 28.18 -2.04 -8.93
CA GLY A 315 28.48 -2.46 -7.56
C GLY A 315 28.94 -1.35 -6.60
N SER A 316 28.96 -0.08 -7.01
CA SER A 316 29.31 1.03 -6.09
C SER A 316 28.13 1.61 -5.32
N ALA A 317 26.94 1.01 -5.42
CA ALA A 317 25.73 1.54 -4.78
C ALA A 317 25.86 1.67 -3.26
N ARG A 318 26.42 0.65 -2.59
CA ARG A 318 26.66 0.68 -1.15
C ARG A 318 27.48 1.91 -0.73
N GLN A 319 28.57 2.19 -1.45
CA GLN A 319 29.43 3.34 -1.17
C GLN A 319 28.70 4.66 -1.45
N MET A 320 27.93 4.75 -2.53
CA MET A 320 27.14 5.96 -2.83
C MET A 320 26.10 6.27 -1.73
N TYR A 321 25.48 5.25 -1.14
CA TYR A 321 24.58 5.43 0.01
C TYR A 321 25.33 5.88 1.26
N LEU A 322 26.47 5.27 1.58
CA LEU A 322 27.31 5.70 2.71
C LEU A 322 27.78 7.16 2.57
N ASP A 323 28.30 7.52 1.40
CA ASP A 323 28.82 8.87 1.16
C ASP A 323 27.69 9.91 1.22
N GLY A 324 26.53 9.60 0.63
CA GLY A 324 25.34 10.44 0.74
C GLY A 324 24.87 10.59 2.19
N TYR A 325 24.81 9.48 2.94
CA TYR A 325 24.44 9.49 4.34
C TYR A 325 25.40 10.33 5.20
N ARG A 326 26.71 10.17 5.04
CA ARG A 326 27.72 10.96 5.76
C ARG A 326 27.64 12.45 5.44
N LYS A 327 27.44 12.81 4.17
CA LYS A 327 27.34 14.23 3.73
C LYS A 327 26.04 14.89 4.18
N PHE A 328 24.95 14.15 4.27
CA PHE A 328 23.60 14.70 4.46
C PHE A 328 22.84 14.04 5.62
N LYS A 329 23.53 13.58 6.68
CA LYS A 329 22.96 12.82 7.81
C LYS A 329 21.68 13.43 8.39
N GLU A 330 21.62 14.77 8.43
CA GLU A 330 20.54 15.54 9.03
C GLU A 330 19.43 15.97 8.06
N ARG A 331 19.51 15.60 6.78
CA ARG A 331 18.63 16.10 5.71
C ARG A 331 18.25 14.99 4.73
N ALA A 332 17.08 15.10 4.12
CA ALA A 332 16.74 14.27 2.96
C ALA A 332 17.62 14.66 1.76
N PHE A 333 18.08 13.68 0.99
CA PHE A 333 18.95 13.89 -0.18
C PHE A 333 18.57 12.98 -1.35
N ARG A 334 18.97 13.35 -2.55
CA ARG A 334 18.71 12.61 -3.78
C ARG A 334 19.85 11.66 -4.11
N ILE A 335 19.54 10.48 -4.61
CA ILE A 335 20.51 9.51 -5.12
C ILE A 335 20.10 8.99 -6.51
N THR A 336 21.08 8.84 -7.41
CA THR A 336 20.84 8.29 -8.74
C THR A 336 20.75 6.77 -8.63
N THR A 337 19.68 6.20 -9.18
CA THR A 337 19.41 4.76 -9.22
C THR A 337 19.22 4.30 -10.67
N THR A 338 18.62 3.12 -10.88
CA THR A 338 18.29 2.60 -12.23
C THR A 338 17.07 3.27 -12.88
N ARG A 339 16.40 4.18 -12.15
CA ARG A 339 15.23 4.94 -12.60
C ARG A 339 15.65 6.24 -13.29
N SER A 340 14.73 6.78 -14.10
CA SER A 340 14.92 8.09 -14.75
C SER A 340 14.91 9.24 -13.73
N SER A 341 14.06 9.15 -12.70
CA SER A 341 14.07 10.06 -11.56
C SER A 341 14.96 9.52 -10.43
N PRO A 342 15.67 10.40 -9.69
CA PRO A 342 16.40 9.98 -8.50
C PRO A 342 15.45 9.52 -7.39
N ASN A 343 15.94 8.63 -6.54
CA ASN A 343 15.28 8.33 -5.27
C ASN A 343 15.66 9.42 -4.25
N ILE A 344 14.82 9.61 -3.25
CA ILE A 344 15.05 10.50 -2.11
C ILE A 344 15.32 9.63 -0.88
N VAL A 345 16.52 9.72 -0.34
CA VAL A 345 16.89 9.07 0.91
C VAL A 345 16.51 10.01 2.05
N VAL A 346 15.67 9.54 2.96
CA VAL A 346 15.18 10.33 4.09
C VAL A 346 16.03 10.03 5.33
N ALA A 347 16.46 11.08 6.03
CA ALA A 347 17.28 10.95 7.22
C ALA A 347 16.54 10.20 8.36
N PRO A 348 17.24 9.40 9.19
CA PRO A 348 16.63 8.55 10.21
C PRO A 348 15.72 9.29 11.20
N LYS A 349 16.05 10.53 11.56
CA LYS A 349 15.26 11.34 12.51
C LYS A 349 13.82 11.61 12.05
N PHE A 350 13.55 11.53 10.76
CA PHE A 350 12.19 11.75 10.20
C PHE A 350 11.37 10.46 10.07
N MET A 351 11.89 9.29 10.49
CA MET A 351 11.19 8.01 10.33
C MET A 351 9.80 7.97 10.99
N GLU A 352 9.65 8.57 12.17
CA GLU A 352 8.35 8.61 12.86
C GLU A 352 7.34 9.51 12.14
N GLU A 353 7.79 10.53 11.41
CA GLU A 353 6.93 11.33 10.53
C GLU A 353 6.44 10.49 9.35
N LEU A 354 7.33 9.71 8.74
CA LEU A 354 6.98 8.82 7.62
C LEU A 354 5.98 7.74 8.01
N LYS A 355 6.02 7.26 9.26
CA LYS A 355 5.12 6.22 9.79
C LYS A 355 3.66 6.71 9.92
N ARG A 356 3.45 8.02 10.05
CA ARG A 356 2.13 8.64 10.21
C ARG A 356 1.44 8.94 8.88
N LEU A 357 2.17 8.84 7.77
CA LEU A 357 1.62 9.11 6.45
C LEU A 357 0.62 8.00 6.03
N PRO A 358 -0.48 8.37 5.35
CA PRO A 358 -1.46 7.41 4.85
C PRO A 358 -0.88 6.47 3.78
N ASP A 359 -1.53 5.32 3.65
CA ASP A 359 -1.10 4.18 2.85
C ASP A 359 -1.58 4.31 1.40
N ASP A 360 -0.86 5.05 0.55
CA ASP A 360 -1.14 5.00 -0.89
C ASP A 360 0.07 4.44 -1.66
N PHE A 361 -0.02 3.19 -2.13
CA PHE A 361 1.11 2.43 -2.69
C PHE A 361 0.90 2.00 -4.15
N MET A 362 2.03 1.88 -4.88
CA MET A 362 2.07 1.44 -6.28
C MET A 362 3.42 0.78 -6.66
N HIS A 363 3.44 -0.52 -7.01
CA HIS A 363 4.43 -1.18 -7.91
C HIS A 363 3.90 -2.48 -8.59
N LYS A 364 2.98 -2.40 -9.57
CA LYS A 364 2.50 -3.57 -10.38
C LYS A 364 3.07 -3.71 -11.81
N LYS A 365 3.63 -2.65 -12.40
CA LYS A 365 3.59 -2.45 -13.88
C LYS A 365 4.45 -3.37 -14.78
N TYR A 366 5.46 -4.10 -14.28
CA TYR A 366 6.45 -4.74 -15.17
C TYR A 366 6.86 -6.17 -14.85
N THR A 367 6.72 -6.63 -13.61
CA THR A 367 7.19 -7.96 -13.20
C THR A 367 6.08 -9.02 -13.21
N HIS A 368 4.81 -8.60 -13.31
CA HIS A 368 3.64 -9.48 -13.10
C HIS A 368 3.61 -10.22 -11.75
N VAL A 369 4.57 -9.91 -10.86
CA VAL A 369 4.59 -10.35 -9.47
C VAL A 369 3.67 -9.41 -8.71
N GLU A 370 2.56 -9.96 -8.21
CA GLU A 370 1.62 -9.21 -7.39
C GLU A 370 2.23 -8.98 -6.00
N THR A 371 2.82 -7.81 -5.78
CA THR A 371 3.32 -7.38 -4.46
C THR A 371 2.25 -6.65 -3.63
N GLU A 372 1.08 -6.41 -4.21
CA GLU A 372 -0.02 -5.61 -3.66
C GLU A 372 -1.30 -6.45 -3.61
N ILE A 373 -1.30 -7.45 -2.75
CA ILE A 373 -2.50 -8.21 -2.46
C ILE A 373 -2.64 -8.17 -0.96
N ASP A 374 -3.62 -7.45 -0.45
CA ASP A 374 -3.90 -7.47 0.99
C ASP A 374 -4.12 -8.89 1.50
N LEU A 375 -4.56 -9.80 0.63
CA LEU A 375 -4.72 -11.23 0.92
C LEU A 375 -3.45 -11.85 1.53
N LEU A 376 -2.27 -11.75 0.90
CA LEU A 376 -1.08 -12.49 1.37
C LEU A 376 -0.58 -11.99 2.74
N PRO A 377 -0.30 -10.68 2.96
CA PRO A 377 0.04 -10.17 4.28
C PRO A 377 -1.06 -10.39 5.31
N HIS A 378 -2.34 -10.38 4.90
CA HIS A 378 -3.44 -10.71 5.80
C HIS A 378 -3.36 -12.15 6.25
N THR A 379 -3.33 -13.12 5.32
CA THR A 379 -3.28 -14.54 5.62
C THR A 379 -2.05 -14.90 6.46
N VAL A 380 -0.90 -14.27 6.20
CA VAL A 380 0.29 -14.47 7.06
C VAL A 380 0.05 -13.98 8.50
N LYS A 381 -0.59 -12.82 8.67
CA LYS A 381 -0.86 -12.25 10.00
C LYS A 381 -1.97 -12.99 10.74
N THR A 382 -3.01 -13.47 10.05
CA THR A 382 -4.20 -14.07 10.68
C THR A 382 -4.12 -15.59 10.81
N SER A 383 -3.36 -16.27 9.94
CA SER A 383 -3.32 -17.73 9.89
C SER A 383 -1.92 -18.24 10.20
N LEU A 384 -0.90 -17.86 9.42
CA LEU A 384 0.46 -18.40 9.60
C LEU A 384 1.08 -18.03 10.96
N THR A 385 1.05 -16.76 11.35
CA THR A 385 1.72 -16.31 12.58
C THR A 385 1.13 -16.98 13.83
N PRO A 386 -0.20 -17.05 14.01
CA PRO A 386 -0.79 -17.83 15.11
C PRO A 386 -0.50 -19.33 15.04
N ALA A 387 -0.40 -19.90 13.83
CA ALA A 387 -0.14 -21.32 13.61
C ALA A 387 1.28 -21.77 14.05
N LEU A 388 2.24 -20.85 14.22
CA LEU A 388 3.63 -21.18 14.55
C LEU A 388 3.78 -22.02 15.83
N VAL A 389 2.90 -21.85 16.81
CA VAL A 389 2.91 -22.63 18.05
C VAL A 389 2.77 -24.14 17.75
N HIS A 390 1.96 -24.49 16.76
CA HIS A 390 1.74 -25.88 16.33
C HIS A 390 2.71 -26.30 15.22
N LEU A 391 3.13 -25.37 14.37
CA LEU A 391 4.01 -25.68 13.24
C LEU A 391 5.47 -25.89 13.65
N ASN A 392 6.00 -25.17 14.66
CA ASN A 392 7.43 -25.25 14.95
C ASN A 392 7.95 -26.68 15.22
N PRO A 393 7.26 -27.56 16.00
CA PRO A 393 7.71 -28.94 16.17
C PRO A 393 7.76 -29.70 14.85
N VAL A 394 6.71 -29.59 14.02
CA VAL A 394 6.64 -30.23 12.70
C VAL A 394 7.72 -29.72 11.76
N LEU A 395 8.01 -28.41 11.80
CA LEU A 395 9.07 -27.81 11.01
C LEU A 395 10.45 -28.26 11.44
N SER A 396 10.66 -28.49 12.74
CA SER A 396 11.95 -28.98 13.23
C SER A 396 12.26 -30.39 12.72
N GLU A 397 11.26 -31.26 12.62
CA GLU A 397 11.40 -32.59 12.00
C GLU A 397 11.74 -32.46 10.50
N GLU A 398 11.06 -31.56 9.79
CA GLU A 398 11.34 -31.28 8.38
C GLU A 398 12.75 -30.74 8.16
N VAL A 399 13.24 -29.88 9.07
CA VAL A 399 14.62 -29.36 9.05
C VAL A 399 15.62 -30.51 9.18
N VAL A 400 15.42 -31.44 10.12
CA VAL A 400 16.32 -32.58 10.30
C VAL A 400 16.40 -33.41 9.02
N GLU A 401 15.25 -33.73 8.42
CA GLU A 401 15.22 -34.53 7.20
C GLU A 401 15.80 -33.78 5.99
N SER A 402 15.48 -32.50 5.83
CA SER A 402 16.01 -31.67 4.75
C SER A 402 17.54 -31.55 4.83
N LEU A 403 18.09 -31.37 6.03
CA LEU A 403 19.55 -31.32 6.24
C LEU A 403 20.20 -32.68 5.99
N ARG A 404 19.52 -33.79 6.31
CA ARG A 404 20.00 -35.15 6.03
C ARG A 404 20.12 -35.41 4.53
N LEU A 405 19.16 -34.89 3.74
CA LEU A 405 19.13 -35.03 2.28
C LEU A 405 20.18 -34.15 1.59
N GLU A 406 20.39 -32.93 2.08
CA GLU A 406 21.18 -31.91 1.38
C GLU A 406 22.63 -31.81 1.88
N LEU A 407 22.92 -32.07 3.16
CA LEU A 407 24.27 -31.90 3.71
C LEU A 407 25.07 -33.20 3.75
N PRO A 408 26.42 -33.15 3.74
CA PRO A 408 27.27 -34.33 3.78
C PRO A 408 27.03 -35.19 5.03
N GLN A 409 26.81 -36.49 4.86
CA GLN A 409 26.62 -37.40 6.00
C GLN A 409 27.94 -38.04 6.50
N SER A 410 29.09 -37.54 6.04
CA SER A 410 30.41 -38.07 6.37
C SER A 410 31.01 -37.41 7.63
N GLY A 411 31.78 -38.18 8.39
CA GLY A 411 32.66 -37.69 9.45
C GLY A 411 33.95 -37.04 8.93
N ASP A 412 34.16 -37.01 7.61
CA ASP A 412 35.26 -36.33 6.94
C ASP A 412 34.88 -34.91 6.50
N TRP A 413 35.88 -34.01 6.48
CA TRP A 413 35.71 -32.67 5.95
C TRP A 413 35.36 -32.72 4.46
N THR A 414 34.18 -32.20 4.12
CA THR A 414 33.64 -32.19 2.76
C THR A 414 33.43 -30.75 2.29
N SER A 415 33.87 -30.44 1.06
CA SER A 415 33.62 -29.14 0.43
C SER A 415 32.17 -29.05 -0.05
N VAL A 416 31.48 -27.98 0.36
CA VAL A 416 30.04 -27.80 0.13
C VAL A 416 29.77 -26.40 -0.41
N LYS A 417 29.06 -26.32 -1.53
CA LYS A 417 28.47 -25.07 -2.04
C LYS A 417 27.20 -24.77 -1.25
N ILE A 418 27.37 -24.28 -0.03
CA ILE A 418 26.31 -24.22 0.99
C ILE A 418 25.07 -23.45 0.51
N THR A 419 25.22 -22.43 -0.33
CA THR A 419 24.11 -21.65 -0.88
C THR A 419 23.10 -22.51 -1.64
N ASP A 420 23.56 -23.45 -2.46
CA ASP A 420 22.70 -24.28 -3.30
C ASP A 420 21.90 -25.28 -2.43
N HIS A 421 22.55 -25.84 -1.42
CA HIS A 421 21.90 -26.71 -0.43
C HIS A 421 20.90 -25.95 0.44
N LEU A 422 21.25 -24.75 0.91
CA LEU A 422 20.35 -23.94 1.71
C LEU A 422 19.10 -23.52 0.93
N LEU A 423 19.20 -23.22 -0.36
CA LEU A 423 18.04 -22.94 -1.21
C LEU A 423 17.06 -24.12 -1.23
N ARG A 424 17.57 -25.36 -1.32
CA ARG A 424 16.76 -26.58 -1.31
C ARG A 424 16.20 -26.89 0.07
N VAL A 425 17.02 -26.80 1.13
CA VAL A 425 16.57 -26.97 2.53
C VAL A 425 15.43 -26.01 2.85
N VAL A 426 15.60 -24.73 2.54
CA VAL A 426 14.56 -23.71 2.80
C VAL A 426 13.34 -23.95 1.94
N ALA A 427 13.49 -24.36 0.67
CA ALA A 427 12.35 -24.72 -0.18
C ALA A 427 11.50 -25.86 0.41
N MET A 428 12.14 -26.90 0.97
CA MET A 428 11.44 -28.01 1.63
C MET A 428 10.77 -27.58 2.93
N VAL A 429 11.48 -26.86 3.80
CA VAL A 429 10.97 -26.42 5.11
C VAL A 429 9.84 -25.40 4.97
N SER A 430 10.01 -24.41 4.09
CA SER A 430 8.93 -23.47 3.75
C SER A 430 7.79 -24.17 3.02
N GLY A 431 8.10 -25.10 2.10
CA GLY A 431 7.11 -25.90 1.38
C GLY A 431 6.21 -26.71 2.29
N ARG A 432 6.74 -27.23 3.40
CA ARG A 432 5.96 -27.96 4.41
C ARG A 432 4.81 -27.13 4.97
N VAL A 433 5.00 -25.80 5.07
CA VAL A 433 3.97 -24.85 5.48
C VAL A 433 3.13 -24.36 4.31
N PHE A 434 3.72 -24.24 3.12
CA PHE A 434 3.08 -23.57 2.00
C PHE A 434 2.17 -24.48 1.18
N ILE A 435 2.63 -25.69 0.89
CA ILE A 435 1.95 -26.64 0.01
C ILE A 435 1.60 -27.95 0.73
N GLY A 436 2.17 -28.18 1.91
CA GLY A 436 1.85 -29.30 2.78
C GLY A 436 2.91 -30.42 2.77
N PRO A 437 2.76 -31.42 3.66
CA PRO A 437 3.67 -32.55 3.82
C PRO A 437 3.88 -33.40 2.57
N GLU A 438 2.85 -33.54 1.73
CA GLU A 438 2.89 -34.48 0.61
C GLU A 438 3.74 -33.95 -0.55
N LEU A 439 3.83 -32.62 -0.69
CA LEU A 439 4.38 -31.96 -1.87
C LEU A 439 5.64 -31.14 -1.57
N CYS A 440 6.00 -30.93 -0.30
CA CYS A 440 7.14 -30.10 0.07
C CYS A 440 8.50 -30.64 -0.39
N ARG A 441 8.59 -31.95 -0.64
CA ARG A 441 9.80 -32.62 -1.15
C ARG A 441 9.70 -33.03 -2.63
N ASP A 442 8.61 -32.66 -3.30
CA ASP A 442 8.45 -32.94 -4.72
C ASP A 442 9.44 -32.09 -5.54
N GLU A 443 10.18 -32.71 -6.45
CA GLU A 443 11.22 -32.02 -7.22
C GLU A 443 10.65 -31.01 -8.22
N GLU A 444 9.42 -31.19 -8.72
CA GLU A 444 8.75 -30.18 -9.56
C GLU A 444 8.41 -28.94 -8.72
N TYR A 445 7.95 -29.14 -7.48
CA TYR A 445 7.76 -28.06 -6.51
C TYR A 445 9.07 -27.35 -6.15
N ILE A 446 10.12 -28.09 -5.75
CA ILE A 446 11.41 -27.51 -5.34
C ILE A 446 12.05 -26.75 -6.51
N ASP A 447 12.06 -27.33 -7.71
CA ASP A 447 12.56 -26.65 -8.91
C ASP A 447 11.77 -25.38 -9.20
N ALA A 448 10.44 -25.42 -9.13
CA ALA A 448 9.61 -24.24 -9.31
C ALA A 448 9.93 -23.17 -8.26
N ALA A 449 10.02 -23.53 -6.98
CA ALA A 449 10.22 -22.61 -5.88
C ALA A 449 11.62 -21.95 -5.90
N VAL A 450 12.66 -22.73 -6.21
CA VAL A 450 14.05 -22.25 -6.29
C VAL A 450 14.33 -21.53 -7.61
N ASN A 451 14.03 -22.14 -8.76
CA ASN A 451 14.44 -21.61 -10.06
C ASN A 451 13.53 -20.54 -10.64
N TYR A 452 12.25 -20.45 -10.22
CA TYR A 452 11.42 -19.28 -10.54
C TYR A 452 12.07 -17.99 -10.04
N THR A 453 12.61 -18.02 -8.83
CA THR A 453 13.31 -16.91 -8.19
C THR A 453 14.53 -16.48 -9.01
N VAL A 454 15.37 -17.43 -9.42
CA VAL A 454 16.56 -17.17 -10.24
C VAL A 454 16.18 -16.55 -11.58
N ASP A 455 15.18 -17.11 -12.27
CA ASP A 455 14.73 -16.64 -13.57
C ASP A 455 14.07 -15.25 -13.48
N LEU A 456 13.31 -14.99 -12.42
CA LEU A 456 12.73 -13.68 -12.13
C LEU A 456 13.81 -12.61 -11.91
N MET A 457 14.83 -12.92 -11.12
CA MET A 457 15.94 -11.98 -10.86
C MET A 457 16.77 -11.70 -12.12
N LYS A 458 16.98 -12.70 -12.98
CA LYS A 458 17.61 -12.53 -14.30
C LYS A 458 16.77 -11.62 -15.20
N ALA A 459 15.47 -11.85 -15.29
CA ALA A 459 14.56 -11.01 -16.07
C ALA A 459 14.58 -9.56 -15.57
N ILE A 460 14.51 -9.37 -14.26
CA ILE A 460 14.62 -8.05 -13.63
C ILE A 460 15.96 -7.37 -13.98
N ARG A 461 17.08 -8.10 -13.93
CA ARG A 461 18.41 -7.56 -14.27
C ARG A 461 18.46 -7.03 -15.69
N VAL A 462 18.07 -7.85 -16.66
CA VAL A 462 18.08 -7.45 -18.07
C VAL A 462 17.16 -6.25 -18.29
N ILE A 463 15.97 -6.20 -17.69
CA ILE A 463 15.05 -5.06 -17.78
C ILE A 463 15.65 -3.79 -17.16
N SER A 464 16.30 -3.90 -16.00
CA SER A 464 16.91 -2.78 -15.29
C SER A 464 18.07 -2.15 -16.08
N ASP A 465 18.86 -2.96 -16.78
CA ASP A 465 19.99 -2.52 -17.60
C ASP A 465 19.52 -1.74 -18.84
N MET A 466 18.35 -2.10 -19.39
CA MET A 466 17.72 -1.37 -20.50
C MET A 466 17.34 0.07 -20.14
N ARG A 467 17.45 0.97 -21.13
CA ARG A 467 16.94 2.35 -21.03
C ARG A 467 15.43 2.33 -20.74
N PRO A 468 14.91 3.17 -19.82
CA PRO A 468 13.51 3.14 -19.41
C PRO A 468 12.49 3.19 -20.55
N TRP A 469 12.75 3.98 -21.60
CA TRP A 469 11.85 4.10 -22.75
C TRP A 469 11.80 2.82 -23.62
N LEU A 470 12.89 2.04 -23.67
CA LEU A 470 12.93 0.76 -24.41
C LEU A 470 12.14 -0.34 -23.72
N ARG A 471 11.99 -0.27 -22.38
CA ARG A 471 11.30 -1.30 -21.58
C ARG A 471 9.87 -1.53 -22.06
N ARG A 472 9.15 -0.46 -22.43
CA ARG A 472 7.76 -0.55 -22.93
C ARG A 472 7.63 -1.39 -24.20
N PHE A 473 8.64 -1.36 -25.07
CA PHE A 473 8.57 -2.00 -26.38
C PHE A 473 9.23 -3.37 -26.41
N LYS A 474 10.32 -3.56 -25.65
CA LYS A 474 11.17 -4.75 -25.77
C LYS A 474 11.06 -5.72 -24.60
N ALA A 475 10.69 -5.28 -23.39
CA ALA A 475 10.76 -6.13 -22.19
C ALA A 475 9.93 -7.42 -22.33
N ARG A 476 8.70 -7.32 -22.85
CA ARG A 476 7.80 -8.47 -23.02
C ARG A 476 8.37 -9.57 -23.93
N ASN A 477 9.21 -9.20 -24.89
CA ASN A 477 9.76 -10.14 -25.87
C ASN A 477 11.11 -10.75 -25.44
N LEU A 478 11.65 -10.34 -24.29
CA LEU A 478 12.90 -10.87 -23.78
C LEU A 478 12.77 -12.36 -23.46
N PRO A 479 13.79 -13.18 -23.80
CA PRO A 479 13.77 -14.60 -23.50
C PRO A 479 13.66 -14.87 -21.99
N GLU A 480 14.27 -14.03 -21.14
CA GLU A 480 14.18 -14.13 -19.69
C GLU A 480 12.75 -13.91 -19.18
N VAL A 481 12.02 -12.94 -19.74
CA VAL A 481 10.62 -12.66 -19.36
C VAL A 481 9.71 -13.81 -19.81
N LYS A 482 9.89 -14.30 -21.03
CA LYS A 482 9.16 -15.49 -21.52
C LYS A 482 9.45 -16.73 -20.68
N LYS A 483 10.67 -16.86 -20.15
CA LYS A 483 11.03 -17.94 -19.24
C LYS A 483 10.25 -17.85 -17.93
N VAL A 484 10.10 -16.66 -17.36
CA VAL A 484 9.25 -16.42 -16.17
C VAL A 484 7.79 -16.76 -16.46
N GLU A 485 7.24 -16.37 -17.61
CA GLU A 485 5.87 -16.74 -18.01
C GLU A 485 5.69 -18.26 -18.08
N ARG A 486 6.64 -18.99 -18.67
CA ARG A 486 6.62 -20.47 -18.70
C ARG A 486 6.67 -21.10 -17.30
N ARG A 487 7.41 -20.49 -16.36
CA ARG A 487 7.45 -20.94 -14.96
C ARG A 487 6.09 -20.77 -14.28
N ILE A 488 5.40 -19.66 -14.54
CA ILE A 488 4.03 -19.43 -14.05
C ILE A 488 3.08 -20.47 -14.62
N ASP A 489 3.17 -20.77 -15.92
CA ASP A 489 2.34 -21.79 -16.55
C ASP A 489 2.64 -23.20 -16.02
N ALA A 490 3.89 -23.50 -15.65
CA ALA A 490 4.25 -24.76 -15.00
C ALA A 490 3.65 -24.87 -13.59
N ALA A 491 3.75 -23.80 -12.79
CA ALA A 491 3.16 -23.77 -11.46
C ALA A 491 1.62 -23.90 -11.49
N ASP A 492 0.94 -23.29 -12.47
CA ASP A 492 -0.49 -23.49 -12.71
C ASP A 492 -0.81 -24.96 -13.02
N ARG A 493 -0.05 -25.60 -13.92
CA ARG A 493 -0.23 -27.04 -14.21
C ARG A 493 -0.05 -27.92 -12.98
N PHE A 494 0.95 -27.63 -12.14
CA PHE A 494 1.24 -28.37 -10.91
C PHE A 494 0.14 -28.16 -9.85
N LEU A 495 -0.28 -26.92 -9.62
CA LEU A 495 -1.21 -26.58 -8.52
C LEU A 495 -2.67 -26.81 -8.85
N ARG A 496 -3.06 -26.72 -10.13
CA ARG A 496 -4.46 -26.94 -10.54
C ARG A 496 -5.07 -28.26 -10.06
N PRO A 497 -4.44 -29.44 -10.21
CA PRO A 497 -4.99 -30.68 -9.67
C PRO A 497 -5.10 -30.67 -8.14
N VAL A 498 -4.14 -30.05 -7.43
CA VAL A 498 -4.16 -29.92 -5.97
C VAL A 498 -5.34 -29.06 -5.51
N VAL A 499 -5.55 -27.91 -6.16
CA VAL A 499 -6.67 -27.01 -5.88
C VAL A 499 -8.01 -27.68 -6.19
N ALA A 500 -8.09 -28.39 -7.32
CA ALA A 500 -9.29 -29.14 -7.70
C ALA A 500 -9.64 -30.23 -6.67
N ALA A 501 -8.65 -31.01 -6.24
CA ALA A 501 -8.83 -32.05 -5.23
C ALA A 501 -9.31 -31.47 -3.89
N ARG A 502 -8.74 -30.34 -3.45
CA ARG A 502 -9.16 -29.65 -2.21
C ARG A 502 -10.59 -29.10 -2.30
N ARG A 503 -10.97 -28.52 -3.45
CA ARG A 503 -12.35 -28.05 -3.67
C ARG A 503 -13.35 -29.20 -3.67
N GLU A 504 -12.98 -30.36 -4.23
CA GLU A 504 -13.84 -31.55 -4.19
C GLU A 504 -13.97 -32.10 -2.77
N ALA A 505 -12.85 -32.24 -2.05
CA ALA A 505 -12.84 -32.74 -0.68
C ALA A 505 -13.62 -31.82 0.27
N ALA A 506 -13.60 -30.50 0.05
CA ALA A 506 -14.38 -29.52 0.81
C ALA A 506 -15.91 -29.67 0.67
N LYS A 507 -16.41 -30.44 -0.32
CA LYS A 507 -17.85 -30.76 -0.41
C LYS A 507 -18.28 -31.75 0.66
N ASN A 508 -17.36 -32.53 1.22
CA ASN A 508 -17.63 -33.41 2.33
C ASN A 508 -17.51 -32.61 3.66
N PRO A 509 -18.59 -32.45 4.44
CA PRO A 509 -18.55 -31.71 5.70
C PRO A 509 -17.57 -32.28 6.74
N ASP A 510 -17.28 -33.58 6.67
CA ASP A 510 -16.38 -34.27 7.60
C ASP A 510 -14.90 -34.21 7.19
N HIS A 511 -14.60 -33.63 6.02
CA HIS A 511 -13.22 -33.54 5.55
C HIS A 511 -12.43 -32.50 6.36
N GLN A 512 -11.34 -32.97 6.98
CA GLN A 512 -10.40 -32.08 7.65
C GLN A 512 -9.57 -31.31 6.63
N LYS A 513 -9.76 -30.00 6.61
CA LYS A 513 -9.01 -29.11 5.73
C LYS A 513 -7.50 -29.19 6.01
N PRO A 514 -6.65 -29.19 4.98
CA PRO A 514 -5.21 -29.09 5.15
C PRO A 514 -4.81 -27.86 5.97
N TYR A 515 -3.82 -28.02 6.85
CA TYR A 515 -3.34 -26.95 7.73
C TYR A 515 -2.09 -26.28 7.13
N ASP A 516 -2.28 -25.61 5.99
CA ASP A 516 -1.20 -24.99 5.21
C ASP A 516 -1.61 -23.67 4.54
N MET A 517 -0.62 -22.97 3.99
CA MET A 517 -0.83 -21.65 3.37
C MET A 517 -1.74 -21.72 2.14
N LEU A 518 -1.66 -22.77 1.31
CA LEU A 518 -2.55 -22.89 0.15
C LEU A 518 -4.01 -22.92 0.59
N GLN A 519 -4.33 -23.70 1.63
CA GLN A 519 -5.68 -23.77 2.18
C GLN A 519 -6.11 -22.42 2.78
N TRP A 520 -5.24 -21.76 3.53
CA TRP A 520 -5.56 -20.45 4.11
C TRP A 520 -5.74 -19.35 3.06
N ILE A 521 -5.00 -19.41 1.94
CA ILE A 521 -5.20 -18.52 0.80
C ILE A 521 -6.57 -18.79 0.16
N MET A 522 -6.93 -20.07 -0.04
CA MET A 522 -8.24 -20.46 -0.58
C MET A 522 -9.39 -19.99 0.33
N ASP A 523 -9.26 -20.17 1.64
CA ASP A 523 -10.27 -19.71 2.60
C ASP A 523 -10.37 -18.17 2.66
N ALA A 524 -9.25 -17.45 2.50
CA ALA A 524 -9.23 -15.99 2.47
C ALA A 524 -9.94 -15.39 1.24
N GLN A 525 -10.19 -16.17 0.18
CA GLN A 525 -10.96 -15.74 -1.00
C GLN A 525 -12.39 -15.33 -0.63
N ALA A 526 -12.95 -15.86 0.48
CA ALA A 526 -14.25 -15.42 0.99
C ALA A 526 -14.27 -13.94 1.37
N LYS A 527 -13.12 -13.35 1.71
CA LYS A 527 -12.96 -11.94 2.08
C LYS A 527 -12.44 -11.06 0.95
N PHE A 528 -11.53 -11.56 0.12
CA PHE A 528 -10.84 -10.77 -0.91
C PHE A 528 -11.31 -11.04 -2.34
N GLY A 529 -12.42 -11.77 -2.49
CA GLY A 529 -12.97 -12.18 -3.77
C GLY A 529 -12.34 -13.47 -4.30
N GLN A 530 -13.10 -14.13 -5.19
CA GLN A 530 -12.68 -15.36 -5.83
C GLN A 530 -11.50 -15.11 -6.78
N LYS A 531 -10.56 -16.05 -6.77
CA LYS A 531 -9.35 -16.06 -7.61
C LYS A 531 -9.32 -17.33 -8.44
N ASP A 532 -8.88 -17.20 -9.68
CA ASP A 532 -8.68 -18.36 -10.54
C ASP A 532 -7.46 -19.20 -10.10
N ASP A 533 -7.36 -20.41 -10.64
CA ASP A 533 -6.29 -21.35 -10.24
C ASP A 533 -4.90 -20.84 -10.62
N LYS A 534 -4.81 -20.04 -11.68
CA LYS A 534 -3.55 -19.43 -12.13
C LYS A 534 -3.12 -18.29 -11.22
N GLU A 535 -4.06 -17.51 -10.68
CA GLU A 535 -3.83 -16.52 -9.64
C GLU A 535 -3.37 -17.18 -8.34
N LEU A 536 -4.02 -18.28 -7.91
CA LEU A 536 -3.56 -19.06 -6.75
C LEU A 536 -2.13 -19.59 -6.96
N ALA A 537 -1.80 -20.05 -8.16
CA ALA A 537 -0.45 -20.49 -8.50
C ALA A 537 0.58 -19.36 -8.45
N ARG A 538 0.22 -18.16 -8.95
CA ARG A 538 1.06 -16.97 -8.80
C ARG A 538 1.27 -16.59 -7.34
N TYR A 539 0.26 -16.77 -6.48
CA TYR A 539 0.38 -16.46 -5.04
C TYR A 539 1.33 -17.42 -4.36
N GLN A 540 1.27 -18.71 -4.70
CA GLN A 540 2.21 -19.71 -4.21
C GLN A 540 3.64 -19.45 -4.68
N LEU A 541 3.84 -19.11 -5.96
CA LEU A 541 5.16 -18.69 -6.45
C LEU A 541 5.65 -17.41 -5.76
N GLY A 542 4.76 -16.44 -5.52
CA GLY A 542 5.08 -15.18 -4.87
C GLY A 542 5.52 -15.36 -3.42
N ILE A 543 4.81 -16.17 -2.62
CA ILE A 543 5.22 -16.44 -1.24
C ILE A 543 6.48 -17.30 -1.17
N SER A 544 6.64 -18.28 -2.08
CA SER A 544 7.85 -19.09 -2.19
C SER A 544 9.07 -18.22 -2.51
N PHE A 545 8.96 -17.30 -3.47
CA PHE A 545 10.00 -16.32 -3.78
C PHE A 545 10.37 -15.46 -2.55
N ALA A 546 9.37 -14.95 -1.84
CA ALA A 546 9.58 -14.07 -0.69
C ALA A 546 10.29 -14.78 0.47
N ALA A 547 9.91 -16.03 0.76
CA ALA A 547 10.47 -16.82 1.86
C ALA A 547 11.85 -17.40 1.51
N ILE A 548 11.98 -18.06 0.36
CA ILE A 548 13.15 -18.89 0.09
C ILE A 548 14.40 -18.06 -0.11
N HIS A 549 14.34 -17.02 -0.96
CA HIS A 549 15.54 -16.28 -1.32
C HIS A 549 16.10 -15.47 -0.14
N THR A 550 15.23 -14.79 0.62
CA THR A 550 15.68 -13.93 1.73
C THR A 550 16.24 -14.76 2.89
N THR A 551 15.58 -15.87 3.23
CA THR A 551 16.04 -16.83 4.24
C THR A 551 17.37 -17.49 3.84
N SER A 552 17.49 -17.98 2.60
CA SER A 552 18.72 -18.66 2.12
C SER A 552 19.93 -17.72 2.10
N VAL A 553 19.74 -16.47 1.67
CA VAL A 553 20.80 -15.45 1.71
C VAL A 553 21.21 -15.13 3.15
N THR A 554 20.24 -15.03 4.06
CA THR A 554 20.51 -14.78 5.48
C THR A 554 21.31 -15.93 6.11
N LEU A 555 20.90 -17.17 5.85
CA LEU A 555 21.62 -18.36 6.27
C LEU A 555 23.02 -18.42 5.65
N THR A 556 23.16 -18.21 4.34
CA THR A 556 24.49 -18.23 3.69
C THR A 556 25.45 -17.23 4.32
N ASN A 557 24.98 -16.00 4.62
CA ASN A 557 25.79 -15.02 5.33
C ASN A 557 26.20 -15.50 6.75
N ALA A 558 25.31 -16.18 7.46
CA ALA A 558 25.59 -16.76 8.77
C ALA A 558 26.62 -17.90 8.66
N PHE A 559 26.45 -18.83 7.72
CA PHE A 559 27.37 -19.93 7.46
C PHE A 559 28.77 -19.44 7.07
N TYR A 560 28.88 -18.46 6.17
CA TYR A 560 30.19 -17.88 5.82
C TYR A 560 30.85 -17.19 7.03
N THR A 561 30.05 -16.56 7.90
CA THR A 561 30.59 -15.95 9.12
C THR A 561 31.07 -17.01 10.10
N LEU A 562 30.31 -18.08 10.32
CA LEU A 562 30.70 -19.21 11.18
C LEU A 562 31.91 -19.97 10.64
N ALA A 563 32.01 -20.12 9.31
CA ALA A 563 33.15 -20.74 8.67
C ALA A 563 34.44 -19.94 8.92
N ALA A 564 34.36 -18.60 8.86
CA ALA A 564 35.47 -17.70 9.10
C ALA A 564 35.77 -17.45 10.60
N MET A 565 34.80 -17.72 11.48
CA MET A 565 34.89 -17.55 12.93
C MET A 565 34.41 -18.82 13.67
N PRO A 566 35.08 -19.97 13.46
CA PRO A 566 34.65 -21.25 14.03
C PRO A 566 34.68 -21.27 15.56
N GLU A 567 35.43 -20.36 16.20
CA GLU A 567 35.45 -20.17 17.65
C GLU A 567 34.09 -19.75 18.24
N LEU A 568 33.18 -19.23 17.41
CA LEU A 568 31.80 -18.92 17.84
C LEU A 568 30.94 -20.17 18.00
N ILE A 569 31.26 -21.26 17.29
CA ILE A 569 30.42 -22.46 17.21
C ILE A 569 30.20 -23.10 18.59
N PRO A 570 31.22 -23.35 19.44
CA PRO A 570 31.00 -23.95 20.76
C PRO A 570 30.06 -23.11 21.65
N MET A 571 30.24 -21.79 21.63
CA MET A 571 29.43 -20.86 22.43
C MET A 571 27.97 -20.82 21.98
N LEU A 572 27.72 -20.90 20.67
CA LEU A 572 26.37 -20.96 20.11
C LEU A 572 25.73 -22.33 20.36
N ARG A 573 26.50 -23.41 20.23
CA ARG A 573 26.05 -24.79 20.49
C ARG A 573 25.59 -24.96 21.94
N GLU A 574 26.33 -24.40 22.90
CA GLU A 574 25.93 -24.35 24.31
C GLU A 574 24.61 -23.58 24.52
N ASP A 575 24.46 -22.40 23.92
CA ASP A 575 23.23 -21.59 23.99
C ASP A 575 22.01 -22.34 23.43
N ILE A 576 22.20 -23.06 22.31
CA ILE A 576 21.17 -23.91 21.70
C ILE A 576 20.80 -25.08 22.62
N GLN A 577 21.81 -25.81 23.13
CA GLN A 577 21.58 -26.97 24.00
C GLN A 577 20.82 -26.57 25.26
N GLN A 578 21.21 -25.48 25.92
CA GLN A 578 20.53 -24.99 27.11
C GLN A 578 19.06 -24.63 26.81
N ALA A 579 18.81 -23.90 25.72
CA ALA A 579 17.46 -23.50 25.34
C ALA A 579 16.54 -24.70 25.03
N LEU A 580 17.10 -25.77 24.45
CA LEU A 580 16.36 -27.00 24.15
C LEU A 580 16.15 -27.88 25.38
N VAL A 581 17.11 -27.98 26.30
CA VAL A 581 16.94 -28.70 27.57
C VAL A 581 15.76 -28.13 28.35
N ASP A 582 15.66 -26.80 28.43
CA ASP A 582 14.54 -26.10 29.10
C ASP A 582 13.18 -26.36 28.44
N SER A 583 13.16 -26.94 27.22
CA SER A 583 11.96 -27.24 26.43
C SER A 583 11.84 -28.73 26.07
N ASN A 584 12.45 -29.63 26.83
CA ASN A 584 12.42 -31.08 26.61
C ASN A 584 12.86 -31.50 25.19
N GLY A 585 13.83 -30.80 24.62
CA GLY A 585 14.35 -31.07 23.27
C GLY A 585 13.45 -30.58 22.12
N VAL A 586 12.34 -29.90 22.42
CA VAL A 586 11.38 -29.43 21.41
C VAL A 586 11.64 -27.97 21.04
N PHE A 587 11.60 -27.67 19.74
CA PHE A 587 11.67 -26.30 19.20
C PHE A 587 10.37 -25.52 19.43
N THR A 588 10.04 -25.24 20.68
CA THR A 588 8.90 -24.39 21.03
C THR A 588 9.20 -22.91 20.77
N SER A 589 8.16 -22.07 20.66
CA SER A 589 8.37 -20.61 20.58
C SER A 589 9.20 -20.05 21.74
N LEU A 590 9.11 -20.66 22.93
CA LEU A 590 9.92 -20.29 24.10
C LEU A 590 11.39 -20.70 23.92
N ALA A 591 11.66 -21.93 23.46
CA ALA A 591 13.01 -22.38 23.15
C ALA A 591 13.70 -21.41 22.16
N MET A 592 12.98 -21.02 21.12
CA MET A 592 13.47 -20.09 20.09
C MET A 592 13.78 -18.69 20.64
N GLN A 593 13.02 -18.23 21.64
CA GLN A 593 13.30 -16.97 22.34
C GLN A 593 14.50 -17.10 23.30
N ASN A 594 14.73 -18.28 23.86
CA ASN A 594 15.81 -18.56 24.80
C ASN A 594 17.18 -18.79 24.15
N MET A 595 17.24 -19.04 22.84
CA MET A 595 18.48 -19.03 22.03
C MET A 595 19.03 -17.60 21.87
N LYS A 596 19.42 -16.98 22.98
CA LYS A 596 19.71 -15.54 23.05
C LYS A 596 21.03 -15.20 22.36
N LYS A 597 22.07 -16.02 22.49
CA LYS A 597 23.36 -15.76 21.82
C LYS A 597 23.23 -16.01 20.31
N LEU A 598 22.53 -17.06 19.89
CA LEU A 598 22.22 -17.30 18.48
C LEU A 598 21.41 -16.15 17.86
N ASP A 599 20.40 -15.65 18.58
CA ASP A 599 19.61 -14.48 18.17
C ASP A 599 20.48 -13.23 17.97
N SER A 600 21.43 -13.00 18.88
CA SER A 600 22.37 -11.88 18.79
C SER A 600 23.31 -12.03 17.59
N PHE A 601 23.86 -13.22 17.38
CA PHE A 601 24.74 -13.52 16.25
C PHE A 601 24.04 -13.29 14.92
N MET A 602 22.78 -13.74 14.78
CA MET A 602 22.00 -13.53 13.56
C MET A 602 21.74 -12.06 13.29
N LYS A 603 21.38 -11.33 14.35
CA LYS A 603 21.13 -9.90 14.22
C LYS A 603 22.39 -9.12 13.86
N GLU A 604 23.53 -9.44 14.45
CA GLU A 604 24.80 -8.82 14.09
C GLU A 604 25.23 -9.18 12.67
N THR A 605 25.05 -10.45 12.25
CA THR A 605 25.31 -10.88 10.87
C THR A 605 24.55 -10.03 9.87
N MET A 606 23.27 -9.75 10.13
CA MET A 606 22.44 -8.93 9.25
C MET A 606 22.64 -7.41 9.40
N ARG A 607 23.22 -6.94 10.52
CA ARG A 607 23.69 -5.56 10.64
C ARG A 607 24.95 -5.35 9.81
N TYR A 608 25.93 -6.24 9.98
CA TYR A 608 27.25 -6.13 9.37
C TYR A 608 27.21 -6.46 7.87
N TYR A 609 26.55 -7.55 7.51
CA TYR A 609 26.35 -8.03 6.15
C TYR A 609 24.90 -7.81 5.71
N ALA A 610 24.52 -6.53 5.68
CA ALA A 610 23.15 -6.12 5.38
C ALA A 610 22.64 -6.67 4.04
N LEU A 611 21.40 -7.18 4.05
CA LEU A 611 20.72 -7.69 2.86
C LEU A 611 20.56 -6.64 1.75
N GLY A 612 20.40 -5.36 2.12
CA GLY A 612 20.24 -4.27 1.17
C GLY A 612 20.70 -2.93 1.71
N ASN A 613 20.94 -2.00 0.79
CA ASN A 613 21.41 -0.65 1.11
C ASN A 613 20.31 0.23 1.70
N THR A 614 19.06 -0.04 1.34
CA THR A 614 17.90 0.74 1.76
C THR A 614 16.73 -0.15 2.16
N SER A 615 15.78 0.44 2.88
CA SER A 615 14.51 -0.16 3.28
C SER A 615 13.41 0.89 3.16
N PHE A 616 12.16 0.51 3.42
CA PHE A 616 11.01 1.44 3.40
C PHE A 616 10.89 2.21 2.07
N THR A 617 11.06 1.54 0.93
CA THR A 617 10.93 2.20 -0.38
C THR A 617 9.46 2.52 -0.68
N ARG A 618 9.10 3.80 -0.85
CA ARG A 618 7.71 4.25 -1.09
C ARG A 618 7.60 5.25 -2.21
N LYS A 619 6.50 5.19 -2.96
CA LYS A 619 6.14 6.26 -3.90
C LYS A 619 5.30 7.29 -3.17
N VAL A 620 5.71 8.53 -3.23
CA VAL A 620 4.98 9.67 -2.68
C VAL A 620 3.83 9.98 -3.63
N LEU A 621 2.59 9.96 -3.13
CA LEU A 621 1.43 10.29 -3.96
C LEU A 621 1.01 11.75 -3.81
N LYS A 622 1.09 12.29 -2.60
CA LYS A 622 0.86 13.71 -2.30
C LYS A 622 2.15 14.34 -1.80
N THR A 623 2.45 15.54 -2.32
CA THR A 623 3.58 16.34 -1.84
C THR A 623 3.43 16.62 -0.34
N PHE A 624 4.49 16.43 0.43
CA PHE A 624 4.50 16.75 1.86
C PHE A 624 5.81 17.43 2.25
N THR A 625 5.82 18.08 3.41
CA THR A 625 6.99 18.80 3.93
C THR A 625 7.47 18.11 5.20
N LEU A 626 8.76 17.79 5.26
CA LEU A 626 9.40 17.27 6.47
C LEU A 626 9.49 18.37 7.53
N SER A 627 9.60 18.01 8.82
CA SER A 627 9.72 18.98 9.92
C SER A 627 10.89 19.97 9.79
N ASN A 628 11.92 19.66 8.98
CA ASN A 628 13.02 20.57 8.67
C ASN A 628 12.77 21.50 7.47
N GLY A 629 11.55 21.55 6.94
CA GLY A 629 11.14 22.39 5.81
C GLY A 629 11.43 21.81 4.43
N GLN A 630 12.08 20.63 4.32
CA GLN A 630 12.33 20.03 3.00
C GLN A 630 11.04 19.47 2.40
N VAL A 631 10.71 19.94 1.18
CA VAL A 631 9.53 19.51 0.43
C VAL A 631 9.84 18.24 -0.37
N ILE A 632 9.01 17.22 -0.18
CA ILE A 632 9.07 15.94 -0.89
C ILE A 632 7.92 15.90 -1.90
N PRO A 633 8.19 16.00 -3.21
CA PRO A 633 7.14 16.11 -4.21
C PRO A 633 6.42 14.79 -4.50
N ALA A 634 5.14 14.90 -4.87
CA ALA A 634 4.36 13.82 -5.46
C ALA A 634 5.09 13.18 -6.66
N GLY A 635 4.97 11.86 -6.78
CA GLY A 635 5.64 11.05 -7.79
C GLY A 635 7.06 10.62 -7.43
N ALA A 636 7.70 11.23 -6.42
CA ALA A 636 9.02 10.84 -5.96
C ALA A 636 9.02 9.46 -5.29
N ILE A 637 10.19 8.82 -5.21
CA ILE A 637 10.40 7.62 -4.40
C ILE A 637 11.21 8.01 -3.18
N ILE A 638 10.70 7.71 -1.98
CA ILE A 638 11.44 7.85 -0.72
C ILE A 638 11.97 6.49 -0.24
N GLU A 639 13.08 6.49 0.49
CA GLU A 639 13.67 5.30 1.11
C GLU A 639 14.49 5.65 2.36
N LEU A 640 14.75 4.65 3.23
CA LEU A 640 15.56 4.80 4.44
C LEU A 640 16.96 4.19 4.26
N PRO A 641 18.04 4.84 4.76
CA PRO A 641 19.42 4.44 4.55
C PRO A 641 19.87 3.34 5.53
N VAL A 642 19.55 2.07 5.24
CA VAL A 642 19.90 0.92 6.09
C VAL A 642 21.41 0.85 6.36
N VAL A 643 22.22 0.85 5.30
CA VAL A 643 23.68 0.76 5.46
C VAL A 643 24.27 2.00 6.13
N GLY A 644 23.63 3.16 5.98
CA GLY A 644 24.03 4.38 6.71
C GLY A 644 23.86 4.18 8.21
N ILE A 645 22.66 3.79 8.65
CA ILE A 645 22.33 3.57 10.07
C ILE A 645 23.18 2.46 10.68
N TYR A 646 23.39 1.35 9.97
CA TYR A 646 24.17 0.22 10.47
C TYR A 646 25.66 0.49 10.58
N ASN A 647 26.16 1.53 9.91
CA ASN A 647 27.56 1.98 9.92
C ASN A 647 27.67 3.40 10.52
N ASP A 648 26.79 3.74 11.46
CA ASP A 648 26.81 5.01 12.18
C ASP A 648 27.19 4.76 13.63
N GLU A 649 28.27 5.39 14.07
CA GLU A 649 28.80 5.30 15.43
C GLU A 649 27.78 5.78 16.48
N GLU A 650 26.87 6.68 16.11
CA GLU A 650 25.79 7.14 17.00
C GLU A 650 24.78 6.03 17.32
N TYR A 651 24.51 5.14 16.37
CA TYR A 651 23.55 4.04 16.54
C TYR A 651 24.23 2.74 16.99
N PHE A 652 25.46 2.50 16.54
CA PHE A 652 26.22 1.31 16.86
C PHE A 652 27.69 1.69 17.13
N ALA A 653 28.05 1.79 18.41
CA ALA A 653 29.46 2.00 18.79
C ALA A 653 30.35 0.86 18.26
N ASP A 654 31.56 1.17 17.81
CA ASP A 654 32.47 0.23 17.15
C ASP A 654 31.78 -0.49 15.97
N HIS A 655 31.07 0.25 15.11
CA HIS A 655 30.25 -0.36 14.04
C HIS A 655 31.06 -1.20 13.04
N GLU A 656 32.35 -0.90 12.87
CA GLU A 656 33.28 -1.59 11.97
C GLU A 656 33.74 -2.96 12.51
N THR A 657 33.53 -3.22 13.79
CA THR A 657 33.85 -4.51 14.42
C THR A 657 32.63 -5.41 14.46
N PHE A 658 32.79 -6.66 14.03
CA PHE A 658 31.77 -7.68 14.16
C PHE A 658 31.75 -8.21 15.61
N ASP A 659 30.69 -7.91 16.36
CA ASP A 659 30.50 -8.45 17.71
C ASP A 659 29.25 -9.34 17.75
N ALA A 660 29.45 -10.66 17.66
CA ALA A 660 28.38 -11.65 17.67
C ALA A 660 27.44 -11.51 18.89
N LEU A 661 27.94 -10.96 20.00
CA LEU A 661 27.19 -10.79 21.24
C LEU A 661 26.71 -9.36 21.48
N ARG A 662 26.85 -8.44 20.51
CA ARG A 662 26.43 -7.04 20.62
C ARG A 662 25.01 -6.90 21.17
N PHE A 663 24.05 -7.56 20.53
CA PHE A 663 22.64 -7.49 20.91
C PHE A 663 22.29 -8.34 22.14
N TYR A 664 23.09 -9.35 22.46
CA TYR A 664 23.01 -10.04 23.74
C TYR A 664 23.43 -9.11 24.89
N LYS A 665 24.58 -8.44 24.79
CA LYS A 665 25.10 -7.48 25.77
C LYS A 665 24.13 -6.31 25.97
N LEU A 666 23.56 -5.76 24.89
CA LEU A 666 22.54 -4.71 24.96
C LEU A 666 21.33 -5.13 25.81
N ARG A 667 20.83 -6.36 25.62
CA ARG A 667 19.70 -6.90 26.40
C ARG A 667 20.02 -7.09 27.88
N GLN A 668 21.27 -7.37 28.21
CA GLN A 668 21.73 -7.58 29.59
C GLN A 668 22.07 -6.26 30.32
N SER A 669 22.33 -5.19 29.57
CA SER A 669 22.75 -3.93 30.15
C SER A 669 21.62 -3.35 31.02
N LYS A 670 21.87 -3.24 32.33
CA LYS A 670 20.99 -2.54 33.29
C LYS A 670 21.30 -1.04 33.37
N VAL A 671 22.48 -0.64 32.88
CA VAL A 671 23.13 0.64 33.18
C VAL A 671 22.60 1.81 32.32
N GLN A 672 21.98 1.55 31.17
CA GLN A 672 21.55 2.61 30.25
C GLN A 672 20.07 3.01 30.38
N HIS A 673 19.27 2.31 31.17
CA HIS A 673 17.81 2.43 31.09
C HIS A 673 17.22 3.06 32.36
N LYS A 674 17.03 4.38 32.31
CA LYS A 674 16.46 5.21 33.39
C LYS A 674 15.07 4.76 33.87
N THR A 675 14.35 3.94 33.09
CA THR A 675 13.00 3.43 33.41
C THR A 675 12.81 1.99 32.91
N ALA A 676 11.92 1.22 33.56
CA ALA A 676 11.57 -0.15 33.16
C ALA A 676 11.01 -0.22 31.72
N THR A 677 10.26 0.80 31.29
CA THR A 677 9.71 0.91 29.93
C THR A 677 10.81 1.02 28.87
N LYS A 678 11.86 1.82 29.13
CA LYS A 678 12.99 1.97 28.19
C LYS A 678 13.83 0.70 28.11
N GLN A 679 13.98 -0.04 29.21
CA GLN A 679 14.64 -1.36 29.19
C GLN A 679 13.86 -2.33 28.29
N ALA A 680 12.54 -2.41 28.46
CA ALA A 680 11.70 -3.31 27.68
C ALA A 680 11.77 -2.99 26.18
N GLU A 681 11.78 -1.70 25.81
CA GLU A 681 11.93 -1.26 24.43
C GLU A 681 13.27 -1.66 23.82
N VAL A 682 14.38 -1.45 24.54
CA VAL A 682 15.71 -1.87 24.06
C VAL A 682 15.80 -3.38 23.92
N VAL A 683 15.24 -4.12 24.87
CA VAL A 683 15.22 -5.59 24.77
C VAL A 683 14.44 -6.05 23.55
N ALA A 684 13.26 -5.48 23.31
CA ALA A 684 12.45 -5.78 22.13
C ALA A 684 13.17 -5.40 20.83
N ASN A 685 13.79 -4.22 20.77
CA ASN A 685 14.55 -3.74 19.62
C ASN A 685 15.90 -4.43 19.43
N ALA A 686 16.37 -5.27 20.35
CA ALA A 686 17.60 -6.03 20.23
C ALA A 686 17.37 -7.48 19.76
N GLN A 687 16.12 -7.93 19.63
CA GLN A 687 15.82 -9.27 19.11
C GLN A 687 16.01 -9.34 17.59
N PHE A 688 16.41 -10.49 17.06
CA PHE A 688 16.58 -10.66 15.61
C PHE A 688 15.30 -10.33 14.83
N VAL A 689 14.14 -10.77 15.34
CA VAL A 689 12.80 -10.56 14.75
C VAL A 689 12.26 -9.13 14.84
N SER A 690 12.98 -8.23 15.53
CA SER A 690 12.48 -6.88 15.83
C SER A 690 12.37 -6.00 14.59
N VAL A 691 11.52 -4.98 14.68
CA VAL A 691 11.40 -3.91 13.68
C VAL A 691 11.41 -2.59 14.43
N GLY A 692 12.27 -1.67 14.04
CA GLY A 692 12.42 -0.39 14.72
C GLY A 692 13.37 0.56 13.99
N PRO A 693 13.61 1.77 14.52
CA PRO A 693 14.42 2.80 13.87
C PRO A 693 15.85 2.35 13.54
N THR A 694 16.42 1.44 14.34
CA THR A 694 17.75 0.84 14.15
C THR A 694 17.68 -0.62 13.71
N SER A 695 16.49 -1.15 13.41
CA SER A 695 16.26 -2.54 13.00
C SER A 695 15.35 -2.56 11.77
N LEU A 696 15.97 -2.40 10.59
CA LEU A 696 15.28 -2.20 9.31
C LEU A 696 15.32 -3.43 8.39
N LEU A 697 15.94 -4.53 8.84
CA LEU A 697 16.06 -5.79 8.10
C LEU A 697 14.70 -6.28 7.61
N PHE A 698 13.71 -6.28 8.50
CA PHE A 698 12.35 -6.71 8.23
C PHE A 698 11.44 -5.56 7.81
N GLY A 699 11.97 -4.46 7.27
CA GLY A 699 11.18 -3.27 6.96
C GLY A 699 10.91 -2.39 8.19
N TYR A 700 9.94 -1.49 8.08
CA TYR A 700 9.57 -0.54 9.13
C TYR A 700 8.09 -0.14 9.04
N GLY A 701 7.46 0.17 10.18
CA GLY A 701 6.07 0.61 10.26
C GLY A 701 5.03 -0.47 9.94
N ARG A 702 3.84 -0.06 9.45
CA ARG A 702 2.70 -0.95 9.12
C ARG A 702 3.02 -2.03 8.07
N HIS A 703 4.07 -1.77 7.29
CA HIS A 703 4.55 -2.60 6.19
C HIS A 703 5.81 -3.38 6.53
N ALA A 704 6.13 -3.48 7.81
CA ALA A 704 7.10 -4.44 8.27
C ALA A 704 6.72 -5.85 7.79
N CYS A 705 7.74 -6.65 7.48
CA CYS A 705 7.61 -8.01 6.97
C CYS A 705 6.63 -8.80 7.86
N PRO A 706 5.50 -9.27 7.29
CA PRO A 706 4.51 -10.02 8.05
C PRO A 706 5.06 -11.41 8.42
N GLY A 707 5.90 -12.00 7.58
CA GLY A 707 6.47 -13.34 7.77
C GLY A 707 7.71 -13.39 8.69
N ARG A 708 8.14 -12.28 9.30
CA ARG A 708 9.40 -12.22 10.06
C ARG A 708 9.49 -13.23 11.22
N PHE A 709 8.37 -13.57 11.85
CA PHE A 709 8.33 -14.57 12.92
C PHE A 709 8.58 -15.98 12.38
N PHE A 710 7.92 -16.33 11.28
CA PHE A 710 8.14 -17.59 10.57
C PHE A 710 9.60 -17.70 10.10
N ALA A 711 10.10 -16.69 9.39
CA ALA A 711 11.47 -16.67 8.88
C ALA A 711 12.50 -16.75 10.01
N THR A 712 12.32 -16.01 11.11
CA THR A 712 13.21 -16.08 12.27
C THR A 712 13.23 -17.49 12.87
N ASN A 713 12.07 -18.13 12.98
CA ASN A 713 12.01 -19.49 13.52
C ASN A 713 12.69 -20.48 12.58
N GLU A 714 12.38 -20.43 11.29
CA GLU A 714 12.98 -21.29 10.26
C GLU A 714 14.51 -21.18 10.25
N ILE A 715 15.06 -19.95 10.21
CA ILE A 715 16.50 -19.69 10.22
C ILE A 715 17.17 -20.27 11.46
N LYS A 716 16.59 -20.01 12.64
CA LYS A 716 17.13 -20.49 13.90
C LYS A 716 17.06 -22.01 14.02
N MET A 717 15.99 -22.65 13.55
CA MET A 717 15.89 -24.12 13.55
C MET A 717 16.95 -24.74 12.64
N ILE A 718 17.13 -24.22 11.42
CA ILE A 718 18.16 -24.69 10.49
C ILE A 718 19.56 -24.55 11.10
N LEU A 719 19.88 -23.39 11.66
CA LEU A 719 21.19 -23.17 12.29
C LEU A 719 21.38 -24.00 13.55
N ALA A 720 20.37 -24.09 14.41
CA ALA A 720 20.46 -24.85 15.65
C ALA A 720 20.70 -26.33 15.36
N THR A 721 19.92 -26.93 14.46
CA THR A 721 20.09 -28.32 14.05
C THR A 721 21.43 -28.53 13.34
N THR A 722 21.88 -27.58 12.52
CA THR A 722 23.18 -27.71 11.86
C THR A 722 24.33 -27.64 12.88
N LEU A 723 24.34 -26.65 13.76
CA LEU A 723 25.41 -26.48 14.75
C LEU A 723 25.44 -27.61 15.77
N ALA A 724 24.31 -28.27 16.04
CA ALA A 724 24.26 -29.46 16.89
C ALA A 724 24.90 -30.70 16.25
N ASN A 725 24.95 -30.79 14.92
CA ASN A 725 25.32 -32.01 14.19
C ASN A 725 26.54 -31.86 13.27
N TYR A 726 27.04 -30.65 13.08
CA TYR A 726 28.13 -30.36 12.14
C TYR A 726 29.15 -29.40 12.74
N ASP A 727 30.41 -29.58 12.34
CA ASP A 727 31.45 -28.56 12.39
C ASP A 727 31.60 -27.89 11.01
N ILE A 728 31.95 -26.61 11.03
CA ILE A 728 32.04 -25.76 9.83
C ILE A 728 33.36 -24.97 9.88
N LYS A 729 34.09 -24.89 8.78
CA LYS A 729 35.26 -24.01 8.62
C LYS A 729 35.41 -23.53 7.18
N MET A 730 36.25 -22.51 6.97
CA MET A 730 36.69 -22.11 5.64
C MET A 730 37.48 -23.23 4.94
N GLU A 731 37.52 -23.17 3.61
CA GLU A 731 38.42 -24.00 2.79
C GLU A 731 39.88 -23.81 3.21
N ASP A 732 40.70 -24.84 3.00
CA ASP A 732 42.11 -24.79 3.39
C ASP A 732 42.83 -23.64 2.64
N GLY A 733 43.61 -22.84 3.39
CA GLY A 733 44.25 -21.63 2.87
C GLY A 733 43.37 -20.37 2.84
N CYS A 734 42.08 -20.46 3.20
CA CYS A 734 41.20 -19.31 3.38
C CYS A 734 40.96 -19.07 4.87
N THR A 735 41.29 -17.87 5.36
CA THR A 735 41.02 -17.48 6.76
C THR A 735 40.02 -16.33 6.87
N GLU A 736 39.80 -15.60 5.79
CA GLU A 736 38.87 -14.47 5.75
C GLU A 736 37.50 -14.90 5.23
N ARG A 737 36.45 -14.29 5.76
CA ARG A 737 35.09 -14.44 5.25
C ARG A 737 34.99 -13.95 3.80
N TYR A 738 34.29 -14.69 2.94
CA TYR A 738 33.98 -14.23 1.60
C TYR A 738 33.20 -12.91 1.60
N LYS A 739 33.59 -12.00 0.70
CA LYS A 739 32.91 -10.71 0.52
C LYS A 739 31.56 -10.91 -0.17
N ASN A 740 30.59 -10.09 0.19
CA ASN A 740 29.33 -10.04 -0.52
C ASN A 740 29.52 -9.33 -1.87
N LEU A 741 28.81 -9.81 -2.88
CA LEU A 741 28.63 -9.17 -4.18
C LEU A 741 27.66 -8.00 -4.01
N ASP A 742 28.16 -6.77 -4.17
CA ASP A 742 27.33 -5.57 -4.14
C ASP A 742 26.68 -5.33 -5.51
N PHE A 743 25.36 -5.13 -5.49
CA PHE A 743 24.57 -4.79 -6.65
C PHE A 743 23.87 -3.44 -6.44
N GLY A 744 23.65 -2.69 -7.52
CA GLY A 744 22.78 -1.51 -7.48
C GLY A 744 21.38 -1.88 -6.99
N SER A 745 21.01 -1.45 -5.77
CA SER A 745 19.67 -1.69 -5.22
C SER A 745 18.62 -0.92 -6.02
N SER A 746 17.60 -1.61 -6.52
CA SER A 746 16.46 -0.96 -7.17
C SER A 746 15.19 -1.49 -6.53
N ALA A 747 14.05 -0.83 -6.75
CA ALA A 747 12.75 -1.37 -6.33
C ALA A 747 12.48 -2.80 -6.87
N SER A 748 13.25 -3.25 -7.85
CA SER A 748 13.23 -4.60 -8.42
C SER A 748 14.37 -5.51 -7.92
N ARG A 749 15.43 -4.97 -7.29
CA ARG A 749 16.46 -5.72 -6.57
C ARG A 749 16.52 -5.24 -5.12
N PRO A 750 15.65 -5.77 -4.24
CA PRO A 750 15.61 -5.36 -2.84
C PRO A 750 16.90 -5.75 -2.08
N LEU A 751 17.61 -6.76 -2.56
CA LEU A 751 18.88 -7.20 -2.00
C LEU A 751 20.04 -6.51 -2.70
N GLY A 752 20.60 -5.51 -2.04
CA GLY A 752 21.72 -4.69 -2.51
C GLY A 752 23.09 -5.34 -2.32
N ALA A 753 23.19 -6.36 -1.46
CA ALA A 753 24.39 -7.15 -1.26
C ALA A 753 24.01 -8.63 -1.07
N GLN A 754 24.72 -9.53 -1.73
CA GLN A 754 24.47 -10.99 -1.63
C GLN A 754 25.78 -11.72 -1.39
N PRO A 755 25.81 -12.80 -0.58
CA PRO A 755 26.97 -13.67 -0.50
C PRO A 755 27.24 -14.28 -1.87
N ASP A 756 28.51 -14.44 -2.23
CA ASP A 756 28.90 -15.04 -3.50
C ASP A 756 28.44 -16.51 -3.54
N PRO A 757 27.47 -16.87 -4.39
CA PRO A 757 26.89 -18.20 -4.36
C PRO A 757 27.88 -19.29 -4.78
N GLU A 758 28.94 -18.94 -5.53
CA GLU A 758 29.92 -19.88 -6.07
C GLU A 758 31.01 -20.31 -5.06
N LYS A 759 30.98 -19.76 -3.84
CA LYS A 759 31.97 -20.09 -2.82
C LYS A 759 31.56 -21.29 -1.99
N THR A 760 32.55 -22.12 -1.66
CA THR A 760 32.40 -23.33 -0.85
C THR A 760 32.95 -23.13 0.56
N ILE A 761 32.45 -23.93 1.49
CA ILE A 761 32.96 -24.07 2.85
C ILE A 761 33.13 -25.56 3.17
N LEU A 762 33.95 -25.87 4.16
CA LEU A 762 34.13 -27.24 4.63
C LEU A 762 33.15 -27.54 5.76
N MET A 763 32.45 -28.66 5.63
CA MET A 763 31.54 -29.19 6.65
C MET A 763 31.91 -30.63 7.01
N LYS A 764 31.71 -30.99 8.27
CA LYS A 764 31.97 -32.33 8.80
C LYS A 764 30.86 -32.70 9.78
N LYS A 765 30.25 -33.87 9.62
CA LYS A 765 29.24 -34.36 10.57
C LYS A 765 29.91 -34.83 11.87
N LEU A 766 29.26 -34.57 13.00
CA LEU A 766 29.71 -34.93 14.35
C LEU A 766 29.40 -36.37 14.73
#